data_AF-H2CK13-F1
#
_entry.id   AF-H2CK13-F1
#
_cell.length_a   1.000
_cell.length_b   1.000
_cell.length_c   1.000
_cell.angle_alpha   90.00
_cell.angle_beta   90.00
_cell.angle_gamma   90.00
#
_symmetry.space_group_name_H-M   'P 1'
#
loop_
_entity.id
_entity.type
_entity.pdbx_description
1 polymer ?
#
loop_
_entity_poly.entity_id
_entity_poly.type
_entity_poly.pdbx_seq_one_letter_code
_entity_poly.pdbx_strand_id
1 'polypeptide(L)'
;MSPTDLEAFRNERGSIDFSRPVEIAPDIFWVGNVLENDPFQCHPYFIRNGKNSVLIDPGSMLQLEKIIEKITMACDLSDVRYIILHHQDPDLCAAVPHLEKLIKRPDLEIITHSRMSVLIKHYGIDAPYYNIDQHNFVIDAGGRTLRFYTTPYCHSPGAFVTYDETSKVLFSSDIFGGLEDSWHFYADENYFKSIEGFHMAYMPSRDILNYALRKIEALDLELIAPQHGSVIRKPYIAPLIEQMKQMECGLYIDRKYGKDLLRTIEKLNNLQTEFEVSLDEIKNLKRRQDGDYFLTSLLMRPLLKNFNKSDDVTTDFVIIQKKSFLFKDRHYQLGGDLCVSGNMLFNGQRFTLFFNGDAMGKSVQGAGGALVMGTVLNSIIARSAGNDRSLDVAPEQWLRETYDEIQTLFLSFDGAMMVSGILGLLNEESGELLFVNAEHPFLILYRNGQAQFIDEELTLRKFGSPSELDFFIHSFQLQPGDVLISGSDGKDDLNLRPGETVPQMNQDYRLILKIIEKSKGNLRRMVKSIFAVGEITDDLSLLRVGFKEPAHKREPQDLTDDLIYELQISNHIRNRSFSKALDLMEGPSEKQSPEILFYRGFCFIQEKRYLKALKYLTRAIQLKPDYFRALKYAGIAHYRLGNLRKCESYWNQARAIRPDDSLIESKYPEVIKRLERQKVLLGRKQMNE
;
A
#
# COMPACT_ATOMS: atom_id res chain seq x y z
N MET A 1 -21.59 -18.58 47.53
CA MET A 1 -22.76 -19.22 48.17
C MET A 1 -22.40 -20.67 48.45
N SER A 2 -22.66 -21.17 49.66
CA SER A 2 -22.48 -22.59 50.00
C SER A 2 -23.56 -23.45 49.33
N PRO A 3 -23.33 -24.77 49.10
CA PRO A 3 -24.27 -25.68 48.44
C PRO A 3 -25.61 -25.94 49.16
N THR A 4 -25.97 -25.15 50.18
CA THR A 4 -27.08 -25.42 51.11
C THR A 4 -28.19 -24.36 51.12
N ASP A 5 -28.18 -23.35 50.25
CA ASP A 5 -29.24 -22.31 50.21
C ASP A 5 -30.16 -22.40 48.96
N LEU A 6 -30.40 -23.60 48.45
CA LEU A 6 -31.31 -23.88 47.31
C LEU A 6 -32.60 -24.62 47.72
N GLU A 7 -33.07 -24.43 48.96
CA GLU A 7 -34.30 -25.04 49.49
C GLU A 7 -35.39 -24.01 49.78
N ALA A 8 -35.68 -23.12 48.83
CA ALA A 8 -36.95 -22.40 48.82
C ALA A 8 -37.87 -23.09 47.80
N PHE A 9 -39.01 -23.62 48.26
CA PHE A 9 -40.16 -24.11 47.46
C PHE A 9 -40.13 -25.56 46.93
N ARG A 10 -39.78 -26.52 47.79
CA ARG A 10 -40.18 -27.93 47.62
C ARG A 10 -41.53 -28.18 48.29
N ASN A 11 -42.42 -28.94 47.64
CA ASN A 11 -43.61 -29.49 48.30
C ASN A 11 -43.23 -30.62 49.28
N GLU A 12 -44.19 -31.14 50.06
CA GLU A 12 -43.99 -32.22 51.04
C GLU A 12 -43.36 -33.51 50.47
N ARG A 13 -43.23 -33.63 49.14
CA ARG A 13 -42.62 -34.76 48.42
C ARG A 13 -41.29 -34.43 47.72
N GLY A 14 -40.73 -33.24 47.92
CA GLY A 14 -39.41 -32.86 47.39
C GLY A 14 -39.39 -32.39 45.93
N SER A 15 -40.55 -32.23 45.27
CA SER A 15 -40.65 -31.66 43.92
C SER A 15 -40.93 -30.16 43.93
N ILE A 16 -40.50 -29.46 42.87
CA ILE A 16 -40.64 -28.00 42.70
C ILE A 16 -42.12 -27.65 42.59
N ASP A 17 -42.58 -26.67 43.37
CA ASP A 17 -43.95 -26.15 43.28
C ASP A 17 -44.07 -25.07 42.20
N PHE A 18 -44.48 -25.48 40.99
CA PHE A 18 -44.69 -24.57 39.87
C PHE A 18 -45.93 -23.68 39.98
N SER A 19 -46.75 -23.79 41.05
CA SER A 19 -47.85 -22.85 41.27
C SER A 19 -47.38 -21.47 41.75
N ARG A 20 -46.12 -21.38 42.22
CA ARG A 20 -45.50 -20.17 42.78
C ARG A 20 -44.32 -19.69 41.91
N PRO A 21 -43.80 -18.47 42.14
CA PRO A 21 -42.50 -18.07 41.61
C PRO A 21 -41.40 -19.01 42.11
N VAL A 22 -40.54 -19.46 41.20
CA VAL A 22 -39.42 -20.35 41.54
C VAL A 22 -38.12 -19.55 41.51
N GLU A 23 -37.45 -19.40 42.64
CA GLU A 23 -36.19 -18.66 42.72
C GLU A 23 -35.04 -19.48 42.10
N ILE A 24 -34.40 -18.96 41.07
CA ILE A 24 -33.29 -19.63 40.35
C ILE A 24 -31.91 -19.07 40.73
N ALA A 25 -31.89 -17.85 41.25
CA ALA A 25 -30.72 -17.14 41.78
C ALA A 25 -31.22 -16.01 42.71
N PRO A 26 -30.37 -15.38 43.54
CA PRO A 26 -30.81 -14.35 44.48
C PRO A 26 -31.64 -13.24 43.82
N ASP A 27 -32.89 -13.12 44.27
CA ASP A 27 -33.90 -12.18 43.78
C ASP A 27 -34.26 -12.34 42.29
N ILE A 28 -33.95 -13.49 41.69
CA ILE A 28 -34.32 -13.85 40.31
C ILE A 28 -35.26 -15.05 40.34
N PHE A 29 -36.46 -14.85 39.79
CA PHE A 29 -37.54 -15.81 39.81
C PHE A 29 -37.94 -16.21 38.40
N TRP A 30 -38.15 -17.50 38.17
CA TRP A 30 -38.95 -17.99 37.06
C TRP A 30 -40.43 -17.79 37.39
N VAL A 31 -41.15 -17.09 36.51
CA VAL A 31 -42.58 -16.74 36.67
C VAL A 31 -43.45 -17.30 35.54
N GLY A 32 -42.93 -18.29 34.82
CA GLY A 32 -43.65 -18.96 33.73
C GLY A 32 -44.76 -19.89 34.19
N ASN A 33 -45.47 -20.47 33.23
CA ASN A 33 -46.48 -21.50 33.47
C ASN A 33 -46.14 -22.76 32.69
N VAL A 34 -46.29 -23.92 33.34
CA VAL A 34 -46.14 -25.22 32.67
C VAL A 34 -47.41 -25.50 31.88
N LEU A 35 -47.27 -25.58 30.56
CA LEU A 35 -48.39 -25.88 29.67
C LEU A 35 -48.37 -27.38 29.32
N GLU A 36 -49.44 -28.10 29.65
CA GLU A 36 -49.52 -29.53 29.34
C GLU A 36 -49.53 -29.75 27.82
N ASN A 37 -48.65 -30.64 27.34
CA ASN A 37 -48.50 -31.01 25.92
C ASN A 37 -48.05 -29.86 25.00
N ASP A 38 -47.42 -28.83 25.54
CA ASP A 38 -46.75 -27.81 24.74
C ASP A 38 -45.23 -28.07 24.73
N PRO A 39 -44.64 -28.53 23.62
CA PRO A 39 -43.21 -28.80 23.53
C PRO A 39 -42.37 -27.52 23.35
N PHE A 40 -43.00 -26.35 23.16
CA PHE A 40 -42.34 -25.06 22.93
C PHE A 40 -42.80 -24.00 23.93
N GLN A 41 -42.65 -24.32 25.21
CA GLN A 41 -43.10 -23.45 26.29
C GLN A 41 -42.21 -22.22 26.42
N CYS A 42 -42.83 -21.09 26.79
CA CYS A 42 -42.10 -19.86 27.09
C CYS A 42 -41.84 -19.73 28.59
N HIS A 43 -40.67 -19.21 28.95
CA HIS A 43 -40.17 -19.09 30.31
C HIS A 43 -39.82 -17.63 30.61
N PRO A 44 -40.79 -16.83 31.07
CA PRO A 44 -40.53 -15.49 31.57
C PRO A 44 -39.80 -15.51 32.91
N TYR A 45 -38.91 -14.54 33.10
CA TYR A 45 -38.15 -14.36 34.33
C TYR A 45 -38.39 -12.98 34.94
N PHE A 46 -38.29 -12.90 36.25
CA PHE A 46 -38.55 -11.70 37.03
C PHE A 46 -37.40 -11.43 38.00
N ILE A 47 -36.79 -10.25 37.92
CA ILE A 47 -35.79 -9.78 38.87
C ILE A 47 -36.46 -8.82 39.83
N ARG A 48 -36.55 -9.21 41.10
CA ARG A 48 -37.08 -8.37 42.17
C ARG A 48 -36.01 -7.36 42.58
N ASN A 49 -36.26 -6.07 42.38
CA ASN A 49 -35.34 -5.01 42.80
C ASN A 49 -36.08 -3.73 43.26
N GLY A 50 -36.99 -3.90 44.21
CA GLY A 50 -37.85 -2.82 44.72
C GLY A 50 -38.59 -2.12 43.59
N LYS A 51 -38.65 -0.78 43.61
CA LYS A 51 -39.30 0.05 42.57
C LYS A 51 -38.58 0.04 41.21
N ASN A 52 -37.51 -0.75 41.02
CA ASN A 52 -36.80 -0.90 39.75
C ASN A 52 -36.78 -2.37 39.28
N SER A 53 -37.81 -3.14 39.64
CA SER A 53 -37.89 -4.55 39.26
C SER A 53 -38.00 -4.73 37.74
N VAL A 54 -37.48 -5.86 37.24
CA VAL A 54 -37.29 -6.13 35.81
C VAL A 54 -38.05 -7.39 35.44
N LEU A 55 -38.89 -7.33 34.41
CA LEU A 55 -39.55 -8.48 33.80
C LEU A 55 -38.88 -8.79 32.46
N ILE A 56 -38.55 -10.04 32.21
CA ILE A 56 -37.77 -10.49 31.06
C ILE A 56 -38.62 -11.47 30.26
N ASP A 57 -38.77 -11.19 28.97
CA ASP A 57 -39.53 -11.97 27.98
C ASP A 57 -40.88 -12.47 28.52
N PRO A 58 -41.83 -11.55 28.78
CA PRO A 58 -43.05 -11.77 29.55
C PRO A 58 -44.09 -12.71 28.91
N GLY A 59 -43.70 -13.49 27.91
CA GLY A 59 -44.53 -14.53 27.35
C GLY A 59 -45.63 -14.04 26.39
N SER A 60 -46.49 -14.99 26.04
CA SER A 60 -47.67 -14.77 25.20
C SER A 60 -48.93 -14.57 26.03
N MET A 61 -50.05 -14.28 25.35
CA MET A 61 -51.37 -14.19 25.99
C MET A 61 -51.82 -15.49 26.67
N LEU A 62 -51.24 -16.64 26.31
CA LEU A 62 -51.56 -17.94 26.92
C LEU A 62 -51.13 -18.03 28.39
N GLN A 63 -50.12 -17.26 28.80
CA GLN A 63 -49.51 -17.33 30.13
C GLN A 63 -49.77 -16.09 30.98
N LEU A 64 -50.39 -15.05 30.42
CA LEU A 64 -50.57 -13.73 31.02
C LEU A 64 -51.10 -13.77 32.46
N GLU A 65 -52.22 -14.48 32.68
CA GLU A 65 -52.86 -14.55 34.00
C GLU A 65 -51.93 -15.15 35.06
N LYS A 66 -51.21 -16.21 34.71
CA LYS A 66 -50.28 -16.91 35.61
C LYS A 66 -49.03 -16.11 35.89
N ILE A 67 -48.52 -15.38 34.91
CA ILE A 67 -47.38 -14.47 35.10
C ILE A 67 -47.75 -13.36 36.08
N ILE A 68 -48.92 -12.75 35.92
CA ILE A 68 -49.43 -11.72 36.84
C ILE A 68 -49.60 -12.28 38.25
N GLU A 69 -50.26 -13.44 38.38
CA GLU A 69 -50.46 -14.12 39.66
C GLU A 69 -49.11 -14.35 40.38
N LYS A 70 -48.10 -14.85 39.66
CA LYS A 70 -46.77 -15.11 40.23
C LYS A 70 -46.02 -13.83 40.60
N ILE A 71 -46.04 -12.80 39.74
CA ILE A 71 -45.38 -11.53 40.07
C ILE A 71 -46.03 -10.90 41.30
N THR A 72 -47.37 -10.91 41.40
CA THR A 72 -48.10 -10.37 42.56
C THR A 72 -47.86 -11.13 43.86
N MET A 73 -47.46 -12.41 43.81
CA MET A 73 -46.96 -13.13 44.98
C MET A 73 -45.58 -12.64 45.45
N ALA A 74 -44.76 -12.08 44.54
CA ALA A 74 -43.40 -11.65 44.82
C ALA A 74 -43.27 -10.15 45.14
N CYS A 75 -44.06 -9.28 44.51
CA CYS A 75 -44.09 -7.83 44.70
C CYS A 75 -45.37 -7.18 44.15
N ASP A 76 -45.56 -5.86 44.35
CA ASP A 76 -46.62 -5.12 43.66
C ASP A 76 -46.30 -5.03 42.16
N LEU A 77 -47.28 -5.17 41.27
CA LEU A 77 -47.05 -5.01 39.81
C LEU A 77 -46.44 -3.65 39.46
N SER A 78 -46.77 -2.60 40.22
CA SER A 78 -46.22 -1.24 40.04
C SER A 78 -44.70 -1.15 40.29
N ASP A 79 -44.11 -2.18 40.92
CA ASP A 79 -42.67 -2.26 41.15
C ASP A 79 -41.89 -2.59 39.86
N VAL A 80 -42.55 -3.17 38.86
CA VAL A 80 -41.98 -3.46 37.54
C VAL A 80 -41.76 -2.13 36.81
N ARG A 81 -40.49 -1.75 36.64
CA ARG A 81 -40.08 -0.55 35.90
C ARG A 81 -39.61 -0.88 34.49
N TYR A 82 -39.01 -2.06 34.30
CA TYR A 82 -38.36 -2.43 33.06
C TYR A 82 -38.96 -3.73 32.53
N ILE A 83 -39.31 -3.74 31.25
CA ILE A 83 -39.65 -4.97 30.52
C ILE A 83 -38.59 -5.17 29.44
N ILE A 84 -37.82 -6.26 29.52
CA ILE A 84 -36.81 -6.62 28.52
C ILE A 84 -37.44 -7.55 27.49
N LEU A 85 -37.28 -7.20 26.21
CA LEU A 85 -37.70 -8.02 25.05
C LEU A 85 -36.48 -8.28 24.17
N HIS A 86 -35.97 -9.52 24.20
CA HIS A 86 -34.73 -9.89 23.50
C HIS A 86 -34.88 -9.87 21.97
N HIS A 87 -36.08 -10.12 21.44
CA HIS A 87 -36.42 -9.98 20.01
C HIS A 87 -37.91 -9.70 19.81
N GLN A 88 -38.41 -9.69 18.57
CA GLN A 88 -39.77 -9.25 18.24
C GLN A 88 -40.88 -10.31 18.30
N ASP A 89 -40.56 -11.58 18.55
CA ASP A 89 -41.51 -12.66 18.27
C ASP A 89 -42.70 -12.69 19.25
N PRO A 90 -43.87 -13.22 18.82
CA PRO A 90 -45.12 -13.11 19.58
C PRO A 90 -45.10 -13.83 20.92
N ASP A 91 -44.30 -14.87 21.04
CA ASP A 91 -44.16 -15.73 22.20
C ASP A 91 -43.54 -15.03 23.41
N LEU A 92 -42.92 -13.85 23.23
CA LEU A 92 -42.47 -12.99 24.33
C LEU A 92 -43.05 -11.56 24.31
N CYS A 93 -43.51 -11.08 23.15
CA CYS A 93 -44.03 -9.71 23.03
C CYS A 93 -45.55 -9.59 23.24
N ALA A 94 -46.33 -10.63 22.96
CA ALA A 94 -47.78 -10.48 22.80
C ALA A 94 -48.52 -10.11 24.09
N ALA A 95 -47.98 -10.46 25.27
CA ALA A 95 -48.62 -10.14 26.54
C ALA A 95 -48.35 -8.68 27.02
N VAL A 96 -47.32 -8.03 26.47
CA VAL A 96 -46.83 -6.71 26.92
C VAL A 96 -47.90 -5.61 26.90
N PRO A 97 -48.74 -5.44 25.85
CA PRO A 97 -49.76 -4.39 25.82
C PRO A 97 -50.79 -4.49 26.94
N HIS A 98 -51.02 -5.70 27.46
CA HIS A 98 -51.93 -5.93 28.59
C HIS A 98 -51.22 -5.72 29.92
N LEU A 99 -49.98 -6.19 30.05
CA LEU A 99 -49.16 -6.00 31.25
C LEU A 99 -48.91 -4.53 31.55
N GLU A 100 -48.57 -3.73 30.53
CA GLU A 100 -48.36 -2.29 30.69
C GLU A 100 -49.59 -1.59 31.29
N LYS A 101 -50.79 -1.91 30.79
CA LYS A 101 -52.06 -1.35 31.26
C LYS A 101 -52.39 -1.73 32.71
N LEU A 102 -51.84 -2.83 33.20
CA LEU A 102 -52.02 -3.29 34.58
C LEU A 102 -50.97 -2.71 35.52
N ILE A 103 -49.72 -2.59 35.06
CA ILE A 103 -48.62 -1.98 35.82
C ILE A 103 -48.90 -0.50 36.11
N LYS A 104 -49.53 0.22 35.17
CA LYS A 104 -50.00 1.62 35.32
C LYS A 104 -48.94 2.57 35.87
N ARG A 105 -47.75 2.52 35.28
CA ARG A 105 -46.59 3.30 35.73
C ARG A 105 -46.12 4.25 34.62
N PRO A 106 -45.94 5.56 34.91
CA PRO A 106 -45.60 6.54 33.88
C PRO A 106 -44.16 6.44 33.37
N ASP A 107 -43.25 5.86 34.15
CA ASP A 107 -41.83 5.66 33.83
C ASP A 107 -41.48 4.19 33.57
N LEU A 108 -42.46 3.38 33.13
CA LEU A 108 -42.21 2.04 32.59
C LEU A 108 -41.42 2.17 31.27
N GLU A 109 -40.36 1.38 31.10
CA GLU A 109 -39.56 1.38 29.87
C GLU A 109 -39.47 -0.03 29.26
N ILE A 110 -39.64 -0.10 27.94
CA ILE A 110 -39.43 -1.32 27.15
C ILE A 110 -37.99 -1.35 26.65
N ILE A 111 -37.20 -2.26 27.20
CA ILE A 111 -35.80 -2.44 26.84
C ILE A 111 -35.71 -3.41 25.67
N THR A 112 -35.20 -2.94 24.53
CA THR A 112 -35.00 -3.79 23.35
C THR A 112 -33.93 -3.19 22.43
N HIS A 113 -33.66 -3.81 21.28
CA HIS A 113 -32.76 -3.26 20.27
C HIS A 113 -33.54 -2.40 19.25
N SER A 114 -32.94 -1.33 18.71
CA SER A 114 -33.62 -0.42 17.75
C SER A 114 -34.23 -1.16 16.55
N ARG A 115 -33.51 -2.13 15.98
CA ARG A 115 -33.99 -3.05 14.93
C ARG A 115 -35.23 -3.87 15.30
N MET A 116 -35.47 -4.13 16.58
CA MET A 116 -36.63 -4.90 17.06
C MET A 116 -37.80 -3.96 17.39
N SER A 117 -37.52 -2.79 17.97
CA SER A 117 -38.54 -1.78 18.32
C SER A 117 -39.45 -1.40 17.14
N VAL A 118 -38.91 -1.37 15.92
CA VAL A 118 -39.69 -1.06 14.70
C VAL A 118 -40.75 -2.11 14.37
N LEU A 119 -40.59 -3.34 14.85
CA LEU A 119 -41.57 -4.41 14.72
C LEU A 119 -42.44 -4.51 15.98
N ILE A 120 -41.81 -4.44 17.16
CA ILE A 120 -42.49 -4.55 18.46
C ILE A 120 -43.58 -3.48 18.64
N LYS A 121 -43.40 -2.27 18.09
CA LYS A 121 -44.43 -1.20 18.13
C LYS A 121 -45.79 -1.64 17.56
N HIS A 122 -45.81 -2.63 16.67
CA HIS A 122 -47.05 -3.11 16.05
C HIS A 122 -47.94 -3.94 16.99
N TYR A 123 -47.45 -4.32 18.18
CA TYR A 123 -48.28 -4.87 19.25
C TYR A 123 -49.14 -3.81 19.94
N GLY A 124 -48.92 -2.51 19.69
CA GLY A 124 -49.68 -1.42 20.31
C GLY A 124 -49.24 -1.15 21.75
N ILE A 125 -47.93 -1.15 21.99
CA ILE A 125 -47.31 -0.81 23.27
C ILE A 125 -47.14 0.72 23.33
N ASP A 126 -47.58 1.34 24.43
CA ASP A 126 -47.55 2.80 24.61
C ASP A 126 -46.25 3.26 25.30
N ALA A 127 -45.64 2.38 26.10
CA ALA A 127 -44.42 2.67 26.87
C ALA A 127 -43.24 3.03 25.97
N PRO A 128 -42.37 3.97 26.39
CA PRO A 128 -41.19 4.34 25.64
C PRO A 128 -40.21 3.16 25.49
N TYR A 129 -39.55 3.11 24.34
CA TYR A 129 -38.49 2.15 24.06
C TYR A 129 -37.13 2.68 24.49
N TYR A 130 -36.45 1.91 25.34
CA TYR A 130 -35.02 2.04 25.59
C TYR A 130 -34.27 1.15 24.59
N ASN A 131 -33.75 1.76 23.53
CA ASN A 131 -33.03 1.04 22.48
C ASN A 131 -31.57 0.81 22.90
N ILE A 132 -31.22 -0.41 23.32
CA ILE A 132 -29.91 -0.74 23.92
C ILE A 132 -28.69 -0.27 23.10
N ASP A 133 -28.79 -0.27 21.77
CA ASP A 133 -27.74 0.16 20.85
C ASP A 133 -27.51 1.68 20.84
N GLN A 134 -28.46 2.44 21.36
CA GLN A 134 -28.38 3.89 21.56
C GLN A 134 -27.90 4.23 22.98
N HIS A 135 -27.88 3.24 23.88
CA HIS A 135 -27.62 3.41 25.30
C HIS A 135 -26.54 2.47 25.83
N ASN A 136 -25.47 2.29 25.06
CA ASN A 136 -24.26 1.61 25.52
C ASN A 136 -24.47 0.15 25.98
N PHE A 137 -25.56 -0.49 25.57
CA PHE A 137 -25.83 -1.90 25.90
C PHE A 137 -25.77 -2.20 27.40
N VAL A 138 -26.22 -1.27 28.25
CA VAL A 138 -26.29 -1.47 29.70
C VAL A 138 -27.46 -0.68 30.30
N ILE A 139 -28.05 -1.19 31.37
CA ILE A 139 -28.91 -0.44 32.29
C ILE A 139 -28.46 -0.63 33.73
N ASP A 140 -28.65 0.41 34.54
CA ASP A 140 -28.60 0.32 36.00
C ASP A 140 -30.03 0.29 36.53
N ALA A 141 -30.50 -0.88 36.93
CA ALA A 141 -31.85 -1.09 37.42
C ALA A 141 -31.96 -0.80 38.92
N GLY A 142 -31.36 0.29 39.42
CA GLY A 142 -31.40 0.65 40.84
C GLY A 142 -30.33 -0.04 41.68
N GLY A 143 -29.07 0.05 41.25
CA GLY A 143 -27.90 -0.58 41.87
C GLY A 143 -27.58 -1.97 41.33
N ARG A 144 -28.42 -2.52 40.44
CA ARG A 144 -28.21 -3.83 39.78
C ARG A 144 -27.94 -3.60 38.30
N THR A 145 -26.71 -3.89 37.88
CA THR A 145 -26.25 -3.65 36.51
C THR A 145 -26.60 -4.83 35.59
N LEU A 146 -27.40 -4.55 34.57
CA LEU A 146 -27.73 -5.50 33.51
C LEU A 146 -27.06 -5.07 32.20
N ARG A 147 -26.26 -5.97 31.62
CA ARG A 147 -25.50 -5.73 30.39
C ARG A 147 -26.05 -6.56 29.25
N PHE A 148 -26.10 -5.98 28.05
CA PHE A 148 -26.66 -6.62 26.86
C PHE A 148 -25.58 -7.01 25.87
N TYR A 149 -25.59 -8.27 25.42
CA TYR A 149 -24.67 -8.74 24.41
C TYR A 149 -25.43 -9.09 23.14
N THR A 150 -25.06 -8.45 22.03
CA THR A 150 -25.73 -8.67 20.75
C THR A 150 -25.41 -10.05 20.18
N THR A 151 -26.46 -10.75 19.76
CA THR A 151 -26.43 -12.06 19.12
C THR A 151 -27.14 -11.96 17.76
N PRO A 152 -26.63 -11.10 16.85
CA PRO A 152 -27.36 -10.75 15.64
C PRO A 152 -27.59 -11.98 14.78
N TYR A 153 -28.83 -12.12 14.30
CA TYR A 153 -29.31 -13.25 13.51
C TYR A 153 -29.41 -14.57 14.29
N CYS A 154 -29.43 -14.57 15.63
CA CYS A 154 -29.70 -15.77 16.45
C CYS A 154 -31.05 -15.65 17.18
N HIS A 155 -32.20 -15.87 16.53
CA HIS A 155 -32.39 -15.97 15.06
C HIS A 155 -32.68 -14.60 14.40
N SER A 156 -33.08 -13.60 15.18
CA SER A 156 -33.48 -12.27 14.69
C SER A 156 -32.30 -11.31 14.47
N PRO A 157 -32.30 -10.43 13.44
CA PRO A 157 -31.21 -9.49 13.13
C PRO A 157 -30.86 -8.47 14.22
N GLY A 158 -31.72 -8.30 15.24
CA GLY A 158 -31.48 -7.45 16.41
C GLY A 158 -31.52 -8.20 17.73
N ALA A 159 -31.48 -9.54 17.71
CA ALA A 159 -31.46 -10.35 18.92
C ALA A 159 -30.24 -10.04 19.80
N PHE A 160 -30.45 -10.16 21.11
CA PHE A 160 -29.44 -9.99 22.14
C PHE A 160 -29.74 -10.87 23.34
N VAL A 161 -28.79 -10.98 24.25
CA VAL A 161 -28.93 -11.66 25.56
C VAL A 161 -28.64 -10.68 26.68
N THR A 162 -29.23 -10.90 27.86
CA THR A 162 -29.05 -10.06 29.05
C THR A 162 -28.21 -10.78 30.10
N TYR A 163 -27.12 -10.18 30.53
CA TYR A 163 -26.26 -10.67 31.59
C TYR A 163 -26.42 -9.80 32.84
N ASP A 164 -26.80 -10.41 33.96
CA ASP A 164 -26.81 -9.76 35.26
C ASP A 164 -25.46 -9.92 35.95
N GLU A 165 -24.71 -8.82 36.05
CA GLU A 165 -23.36 -8.83 36.62
C GLU A 165 -23.35 -9.18 38.11
N THR A 166 -24.48 -9.00 38.82
CA THR A 166 -24.57 -9.25 40.27
C THR A 166 -24.66 -10.74 40.56
N SER A 167 -25.57 -11.43 39.87
CA SER A 167 -25.85 -12.85 40.08
C SER A 167 -25.09 -13.78 39.14
N LYS A 168 -24.46 -13.23 38.09
CA LYS A 168 -23.81 -13.97 37.01
C LYS A 168 -24.77 -14.90 36.25
N VAL A 169 -26.04 -14.48 36.18
CA VAL A 169 -27.09 -15.15 35.41
C VAL A 169 -27.16 -14.53 34.01
N LEU A 170 -27.20 -15.39 32.99
CA LEU A 170 -27.46 -14.99 31.62
C LEU A 170 -28.88 -15.38 31.20
N PHE A 171 -29.68 -14.40 30.83
CA PHE A 171 -30.95 -14.61 30.15
C PHE A 171 -30.69 -14.66 28.64
N SER A 172 -30.77 -15.86 28.06
CA SER A 172 -30.25 -16.13 26.71
C SER A 172 -31.29 -16.09 25.60
N SER A 173 -32.55 -15.79 25.91
CA SER A 173 -33.68 -15.91 24.98
C SER A 173 -33.66 -17.30 24.33
N ASP A 174 -33.66 -17.36 23.00
CA ASP A 174 -33.77 -18.59 22.22
C ASP A 174 -32.46 -19.39 22.19
N ILE A 175 -31.33 -18.72 22.43
CA ILE A 175 -30.04 -19.41 22.46
C ILE A 175 -30.04 -20.29 23.70
N PHE A 176 -29.64 -21.55 23.52
CA PHE A 176 -29.78 -22.63 24.48
C PHE A 176 -31.23 -23.10 24.74
N GLY A 177 -32.21 -22.57 24.01
CA GLY A 177 -33.58 -23.06 24.04
C GLY A 177 -33.82 -24.30 23.16
N GLY A 178 -34.87 -25.06 23.45
CA GLY A 178 -35.15 -26.31 22.75
C GLY A 178 -36.62 -26.67 22.68
N LEU A 179 -36.89 -27.75 21.96
CA LEU A 179 -38.20 -28.38 21.87
C LEU A 179 -38.16 -29.66 22.68
N GLU A 180 -39.01 -29.76 23.71
CA GLU A 180 -39.00 -30.89 24.66
C GLU A 180 -40.39 -31.49 24.83
N ASP A 181 -40.58 -32.73 24.37
CA ASP A 181 -41.82 -33.49 24.62
C ASP A 181 -42.03 -33.79 26.11
N SER A 182 -40.94 -33.94 26.87
CA SER A 182 -40.95 -34.13 28.33
C SER A 182 -39.96 -33.17 28.99
N TRP A 183 -40.45 -31.97 29.30
CA TRP A 183 -39.63 -30.89 29.85
C TRP A 183 -39.19 -31.14 31.29
N HIS A 184 -37.91 -30.86 31.56
CA HIS A 184 -37.36 -30.81 32.91
C HIS A 184 -36.94 -29.37 33.24
N PHE A 185 -37.15 -28.93 34.48
CA PHE A 185 -36.85 -27.55 34.85
C PHE A 185 -35.35 -27.20 34.80
N TYR A 186 -34.47 -28.14 35.18
CA TYR A 186 -33.02 -27.97 35.11
C TYR A 186 -32.42 -28.92 34.07
N ALA A 187 -31.47 -28.39 33.30
CA ALA A 187 -30.73 -29.15 32.30
C ALA A 187 -29.85 -30.21 32.95
N ASP A 188 -29.71 -31.35 32.27
CA ASP A 188 -28.79 -32.42 32.61
C ASP A 188 -27.66 -32.54 31.58
N GLU A 189 -26.85 -33.60 31.70
CA GLU A 189 -25.74 -33.90 30.78
C GLU A 189 -26.17 -34.25 29.34
N ASN A 190 -27.45 -34.60 29.12
CA ASN A 190 -28.00 -34.96 27.81
C ASN A 190 -28.73 -33.80 27.13
N TYR A 191 -28.78 -32.63 27.77
CA TYR A 191 -29.58 -31.48 27.36
C TYR A 191 -29.36 -31.03 25.90
N PHE A 192 -28.15 -31.21 25.36
CA PHE A 192 -27.86 -30.90 23.97
C PHE A 192 -28.83 -31.54 22.97
N LYS A 193 -29.28 -32.78 23.22
CA LYS A 193 -30.23 -33.49 22.35
C LYS A 193 -31.59 -32.80 22.26
N SER A 194 -32.01 -32.12 23.32
CA SER A 194 -33.28 -31.38 23.38
C SER A 194 -33.25 -30.07 22.58
N ILE A 195 -32.06 -29.47 22.43
CA ILE A 195 -31.90 -28.16 21.79
C ILE A 195 -31.34 -28.25 20.36
N GLU A 196 -30.71 -29.36 19.99
CA GLU A 196 -30.02 -29.54 18.70
C GLU A 196 -30.96 -29.27 17.53
N GLY A 197 -32.12 -29.92 17.47
CA GLY A 197 -33.07 -29.76 16.37
C GLY A 197 -33.56 -28.33 16.18
N PHE A 198 -33.84 -27.63 17.29
CA PHE A 198 -34.24 -26.21 17.27
C PHE A 198 -33.12 -25.33 16.70
N HIS A 199 -31.89 -25.46 17.23
CA HIS A 199 -30.78 -24.64 16.76
C HIS A 199 -30.37 -24.94 15.32
N MET A 200 -30.45 -26.20 14.89
CA MET A 200 -30.23 -26.59 13.48
C MET A 200 -31.17 -25.84 12.53
N ALA A 201 -32.44 -25.70 12.91
CA ALA A 201 -33.48 -25.11 12.08
C ALA A 201 -33.53 -23.57 12.14
N TYR A 202 -33.37 -22.98 13.32
CA TYR A 202 -33.57 -21.54 13.54
C TYR A 202 -32.28 -20.73 13.42
N MET A 203 -31.11 -21.30 13.72
CA MET A 203 -29.85 -20.56 13.61
C MET A 203 -29.38 -20.54 12.15
N PRO A 204 -28.94 -19.38 11.63
CA PRO A 204 -28.76 -19.17 10.19
C PRO A 204 -27.51 -19.83 9.61
N SER A 205 -26.46 -19.97 10.42
CA SER A 205 -25.24 -20.69 10.06
C SER A 205 -24.38 -20.96 11.30
N ARG A 206 -23.53 -22.00 11.23
CA ARG A 206 -22.56 -22.33 12.28
C ARG A 206 -21.65 -21.15 12.64
N ASP A 207 -21.21 -20.37 11.66
CA ASP A 207 -20.31 -19.24 11.91
C ASP A 207 -20.98 -18.11 12.70
N ILE A 208 -22.25 -17.83 12.40
CA ILE A 208 -23.03 -16.81 13.11
C ILE A 208 -23.33 -17.28 14.54
N LEU A 209 -23.73 -18.54 14.71
CA LEU A 209 -23.94 -19.13 16.04
C LEU A 209 -22.64 -19.10 16.86
N ASN A 210 -21.51 -19.48 16.26
CA ASN A 210 -20.21 -19.47 16.93
C ASN A 210 -19.75 -18.07 17.32
N TYR A 211 -20.11 -17.05 16.55
CA TYR A 211 -19.86 -15.66 16.93
C TYR A 211 -20.62 -15.27 18.20
N ALA A 212 -21.88 -15.69 18.35
CA ALA A 212 -22.66 -15.46 19.56
C ALA A 212 -22.13 -16.29 20.75
N LEU A 213 -21.90 -17.59 20.56
CA LEU A 213 -21.42 -18.50 21.61
C LEU A 213 -20.07 -18.07 22.19
N ARG A 214 -19.12 -17.59 21.36
CA ARG A 214 -17.82 -17.09 21.86
C ARG A 214 -17.94 -15.85 22.74
N LYS A 215 -18.93 -14.98 22.49
CA LYS A 215 -19.19 -13.83 23.37
C LYS A 215 -19.72 -14.30 24.71
N ILE A 216 -20.66 -15.24 24.69
CA ILE A 216 -21.29 -15.80 25.89
C ILE A 216 -20.26 -16.58 26.71
N GLU A 217 -19.42 -17.38 26.07
CA GLU A 217 -18.35 -18.17 26.70
C GLU A 217 -17.31 -17.30 27.43
N ALA A 218 -17.08 -16.06 26.97
CA ALA A 218 -16.16 -15.13 27.61
C ALA A 218 -16.69 -14.56 28.93
N LEU A 219 -17.97 -14.77 29.25
CA LEU A 219 -18.61 -14.30 30.48
C LEU A 219 -18.34 -15.25 31.65
N ASP A 220 -18.26 -14.70 32.86
CA ASP A 220 -18.19 -15.49 34.08
C ASP A 220 -19.61 -15.93 34.49
N LEU A 221 -20.05 -17.10 34.02
CA LEU A 221 -21.43 -17.58 34.17
C LEU A 221 -21.60 -18.54 35.36
N GLU A 222 -22.64 -18.30 36.17
CA GLU A 222 -23.11 -19.26 37.19
C GLU A 222 -24.34 -20.04 36.71
N LEU A 223 -25.17 -19.43 35.85
CA LEU A 223 -26.42 -20.01 35.38
C LEU A 223 -26.87 -19.36 34.05
N ILE A 224 -27.43 -20.17 33.14
CA ILE A 224 -28.09 -19.68 31.92
C ILE A 224 -29.59 -19.99 32.03
N ALA A 225 -30.41 -18.98 31.77
CA ALA A 225 -31.86 -18.99 31.82
C ALA A 225 -32.41 -18.73 30.41
N PRO A 226 -32.60 -19.78 29.58
CA PRO A 226 -33.17 -19.62 28.25
C PRO A 226 -34.68 -19.34 28.34
N GLN A 227 -35.24 -18.71 27.32
CA GLN A 227 -36.67 -18.41 27.24
C GLN A 227 -37.49 -19.66 26.85
N HIS A 228 -36.86 -20.69 26.27
CA HIS A 228 -37.43 -22.03 26.08
C HIS A 228 -36.54 -23.09 26.73
N GLY A 229 -37.11 -24.22 27.14
CA GLY A 229 -36.34 -25.36 27.65
C GLY A 229 -35.87 -25.20 29.10
N SER A 230 -34.79 -25.87 29.49
CA SER A 230 -34.36 -25.99 30.88
C SER A 230 -33.37 -24.90 31.30
N VAL A 231 -33.39 -24.55 32.59
CA VAL A 231 -32.37 -23.71 33.22
C VAL A 231 -31.05 -24.48 33.34
N ILE A 232 -29.94 -23.90 32.89
CA ILE A 232 -28.64 -24.57 32.80
C ILE A 232 -27.72 -24.09 33.92
N ARG A 233 -27.27 -25.02 34.76
CA ARG A 233 -26.33 -24.74 35.86
C ARG A 233 -24.88 -24.79 35.37
N LYS A 234 -24.00 -24.05 36.06
CA LYS A 234 -22.56 -23.93 35.76
C LYS A 234 -21.86 -25.19 35.25
N PRO A 235 -22.01 -26.38 35.85
CA PRO A 235 -21.30 -27.58 35.39
C PRO A 235 -21.62 -28.00 33.94
N TYR A 236 -22.80 -27.65 33.44
CA TYR A 236 -23.29 -28.05 32.12
C TYR A 236 -23.05 -26.99 31.03
N ILE A 237 -22.72 -25.74 31.40
CA ILE A 237 -22.58 -24.62 30.45
C ILE A 237 -21.46 -24.87 29.44
N ALA A 238 -20.23 -25.12 29.93
CA ALA A 238 -19.07 -25.25 29.04
C ALA A 238 -19.17 -26.49 28.12
N PRO A 239 -19.54 -27.69 28.60
CA PRO A 239 -19.77 -28.84 27.72
C PRO A 239 -20.83 -28.57 26.64
N LEU A 240 -21.93 -27.91 27.00
CA LEU A 240 -23.01 -27.59 26.06
C LEU A 240 -22.55 -26.62 24.95
N ILE A 241 -21.83 -25.55 25.31
CA ILE A 241 -21.26 -24.60 24.34
C ILE A 241 -20.34 -25.32 23.36
N GLU A 242 -19.49 -26.24 23.83
CA GLU A 242 -18.59 -27.00 22.97
C GLU A 242 -19.34 -27.92 22.00
N GLN A 243 -20.40 -28.59 22.45
CA GLN A 243 -21.25 -29.39 21.57
C GLN A 243 -21.94 -28.52 20.51
N MET A 244 -22.51 -27.38 20.91
CA MET A 244 -23.17 -26.45 19.99
C MET A 244 -22.22 -25.86 18.94
N LYS A 245 -20.95 -25.58 19.28
CA LYS A 245 -19.98 -25.05 18.33
C LYS A 245 -19.63 -26.00 17.17
N GLN A 246 -19.79 -27.30 17.40
CA GLN A 246 -19.49 -28.35 16.44
C GLN A 246 -20.68 -28.67 15.52
N MET A 247 -21.89 -28.26 15.91
CA MET A 247 -23.12 -28.52 15.18
C MET A 247 -23.20 -27.70 13.89
N GLU A 248 -23.70 -28.32 12.81
CA GLU A 248 -24.07 -27.61 11.57
C GLU A 248 -25.51 -27.08 11.68
N CYS A 249 -25.74 -25.82 11.33
CA CYS A 249 -27.06 -25.20 11.34
C CYS A 249 -27.30 -24.31 10.13
N GLY A 250 -28.57 -24.06 9.82
CA GLY A 250 -29.02 -23.17 8.75
C GLY A 250 -28.42 -23.52 7.38
N LEU A 251 -27.74 -22.55 6.75
CA LEU A 251 -27.21 -22.68 5.39
C LEU A 251 -26.24 -23.86 5.20
N TYR A 252 -25.54 -24.30 6.25
CA TYR A 252 -24.57 -25.39 6.15
C TYR A 252 -25.21 -26.78 6.15
N ILE A 253 -26.49 -26.89 6.52
CA ILE A 253 -27.26 -28.14 6.36
C ILE A 253 -27.47 -28.43 4.87
N ASP A 254 -27.50 -27.41 4.00
CA ASP A 254 -27.59 -27.60 2.55
C ASP A 254 -26.26 -28.11 1.96
N ARG A 255 -26.22 -29.42 1.71
CA ARG A 255 -25.07 -30.12 1.11
C ARG A 255 -24.64 -29.56 -0.25
N LYS A 256 -25.53 -28.89 -1.00
CA LYS A 256 -25.19 -28.29 -2.29
C LYS A 256 -24.34 -27.03 -2.09
N TYR A 257 -24.73 -26.17 -1.15
CA TYR A 257 -24.01 -24.95 -0.81
C TYR A 257 -22.58 -25.24 -0.35
N GLY A 258 -22.41 -26.22 0.55
CA GLY A 258 -21.08 -26.62 1.04
C GLY A 258 -20.14 -27.10 -0.07
N LYS A 259 -20.64 -27.86 -1.05
CA LYS A 259 -19.83 -28.36 -2.19
C LYS A 259 -19.39 -27.24 -3.13
N ASP A 260 -20.28 -26.29 -3.44
CA ASP A 260 -19.97 -25.18 -4.34
C ASP A 260 -18.92 -24.24 -3.74
N LEU A 261 -18.98 -24.01 -2.41
CA LEU A 261 -17.98 -23.23 -1.68
C LEU A 261 -16.60 -23.88 -1.74
N LEU A 262 -16.50 -25.17 -1.43
CA LEU A 262 -15.23 -25.92 -1.48
C LEU A 262 -14.60 -25.90 -2.87
N ARG A 263 -15.40 -26.11 -3.92
CA ARG A 263 -14.94 -26.06 -5.31
C ARG A 263 -14.41 -24.67 -5.70
N THR A 264 -15.01 -23.62 -5.17
CA THR A 264 -14.57 -22.23 -5.42
C THR A 264 -13.24 -21.95 -4.72
N ILE A 265 -13.09 -22.39 -3.47
CA ILE A 265 -11.84 -22.27 -2.71
C ILE A 265 -10.70 -23.00 -3.43
N GLU A 266 -10.94 -24.22 -3.89
CA GLU A 266 -9.93 -25.01 -4.62
C GLU A 266 -9.48 -24.31 -5.91
N LYS A 267 -10.43 -23.77 -6.70
CA LYS A 267 -10.11 -22.99 -7.91
C LYS A 267 -9.26 -21.75 -7.61
N LEU A 268 -9.56 -21.03 -6.53
CA LEU A 268 -8.80 -19.85 -6.13
C LEU A 268 -7.37 -20.21 -5.72
N ASN A 269 -7.20 -21.30 -4.97
CA ASN A 269 -5.87 -21.77 -4.57
C ASN A 269 -5.02 -22.20 -5.78
N ASN A 270 -5.63 -22.86 -6.77
CA ASN A 270 -4.93 -23.25 -8.00
C ASN A 270 -4.50 -22.03 -8.82
N LEU A 271 -5.39 -21.05 -9.00
CA LEU A 271 -5.07 -19.79 -9.70
C LEU A 271 -3.96 -19.00 -9.00
N GLN A 272 -3.96 -18.97 -7.66
CA GLN A 272 -2.89 -18.34 -6.89
C GLN A 272 -1.55 -19.02 -7.17
N THR A 273 -1.53 -20.36 -7.17
CA THR A 273 -0.31 -21.15 -7.41
C THR A 273 0.23 -20.92 -8.83
N GLU A 274 -0.62 -20.96 -9.86
CA GLU A 274 -0.24 -20.67 -11.24
C GLU A 274 0.37 -19.27 -11.39
N PHE A 275 -0.25 -18.27 -10.75
CA PHE A 275 0.24 -16.90 -10.76
C PHE A 275 1.62 -16.75 -10.11
N GLU A 276 1.86 -17.44 -8.98
CA GLU A 276 3.17 -17.45 -8.31
C GLU A 276 4.26 -18.06 -9.21
N VAL A 277 3.96 -19.17 -9.89
CA VAL A 277 4.88 -19.81 -10.85
C VAL A 277 5.22 -18.87 -12.01
N SER A 278 4.21 -18.27 -12.66
CA SER A 278 4.44 -17.34 -13.77
C SER A 278 5.25 -16.11 -13.35
N LEU A 279 5.04 -15.58 -12.13
CA LEU A 279 5.83 -14.47 -11.61
C LEU A 279 7.31 -14.83 -11.43
N ASP A 280 7.60 -16.03 -10.96
CA ASP A 280 8.97 -16.48 -10.77
C ASP A 280 9.68 -16.75 -12.11
N GLU A 281 8.97 -17.26 -13.11
CA GLU A 281 9.48 -17.35 -14.49
C GLU A 281 9.87 -15.97 -15.04
N ILE A 282 8.99 -14.97 -14.90
CA ILE A 282 9.25 -13.59 -15.35
C ILE A 282 10.47 -12.99 -14.63
N LYS A 283 10.58 -13.17 -13.30
CA LYS A 283 11.76 -12.70 -12.54
C LYS A 283 13.04 -13.36 -13.02
N ASN A 284 13.01 -14.67 -13.31
CA ASN A 284 14.17 -15.40 -13.80
C ASN A 284 14.58 -14.99 -15.21
N LEU A 285 13.62 -14.70 -16.10
CA LEU A 285 13.89 -14.14 -17.42
C LEU A 285 14.53 -12.74 -17.31
N LYS A 286 13.97 -11.87 -16.46
CA LYS A 286 14.53 -10.54 -16.20
C LYS A 286 15.98 -10.62 -15.68
N ARG A 287 16.26 -11.49 -14.71
CA ARG A 287 17.62 -11.68 -14.17
C ARG A 287 18.62 -12.13 -15.24
N ARG A 288 18.21 -13.02 -16.16
CA ARG A 288 19.07 -13.45 -17.28
C ARG A 288 19.37 -12.27 -18.22
N GLN A 289 18.33 -11.54 -18.62
CA GLN A 289 18.47 -10.35 -19.48
C GLN A 289 19.35 -9.26 -18.84
N ASP A 290 19.17 -8.95 -17.55
CA ASP A 290 20.00 -7.99 -16.84
C ASP A 290 21.46 -8.47 -16.71
N GLY A 291 21.68 -9.79 -16.66
CA GLY A 291 23.01 -10.41 -16.70
C GLY A 291 23.72 -10.20 -18.05
N ASP A 292 22.99 -10.34 -19.16
CA ASP A 292 23.52 -10.08 -20.50
C ASP A 292 23.86 -8.58 -20.67
N TYR A 293 22.97 -7.69 -20.23
CA TYR A 293 23.21 -6.24 -20.25
C TYR A 293 24.44 -5.86 -19.42
N PHE A 294 24.61 -6.47 -18.25
CA PHE A 294 25.77 -6.27 -17.40
C PHE A 294 27.07 -6.62 -18.16
N LEU A 295 27.12 -7.79 -18.81
CA LEU A 295 28.30 -8.21 -19.56
C LEU A 295 28.64 -7.24 -20.69
N THR A 296 27.66 -6.81 -21.48
CA THR A 296 27.89 -5.82 -22.55
C THR A 296 28.39 -4.49 -21.98
N SER A 297 27.82 -4.00 -20.87
CA SER A 297 28.26 -2.76 -20.23
C SER A 297 29.73 -2.83 -19.75
N LEU A 298 30.17 -4.00 -19.27
CA LEU A 298 31.56 -4.22 -18.87
C LEU A 298 32.53 -4.20 -20.04
N LEU A 299 32.12 -4.67 -21.21
CA LEU A 299 32.93 -4.63 -22.43
C LEU A 299 33.00 -3.22 -23.03
N MET A 300 31.92 -2.46 -22.94
CA MET A 300 31.86 -1.10 -23.48
C MET A 300 32.63 -0.07 -22.64
N ARG A 301 32.47 -0.07 -21.31
CA ARG A 301 33.04 0.96 -20.42
C ARG A 301 34.55 1.22 -20.62
N PRO A 302 35.41 0.21 -20.84
CA PRO A 302 36.83 0.44 -21.13
C PRO A 302 37.11 1.20 -22.42
N LEU A 303 36.21 1.11 -23.41
CA LEU A 303 36.37 1.71 -24.73
C LEU A 303 35.92 3.18 -24.77
N LEU A 304 34.97 3.55 -23.90
CA LEU A 304 34.39 4.90 -23.84
C LEU A 304 35.16 5.79 -22.85
N LYS A 305 36.48 5.91 -23.06
CA LYS A 305 37.38 6.58 -22.12
C LYS A 305 38.04 7.82 -22.71
N ASN A 306 38.36 8.73 -21.81
CA ASN A 306 39.20 9.87 -22.09
C ASN A 306 40.68 9.49 -21.91
N PHE A 307 41.40 9.35 -23.02
CA PHE A 307 42.86 9.11 -23.04
C PHE A 307 43.67 10.39 -23.29
N ASN A 308 43.02 11.56 -23.31
CA ASN A 308 43.70 12.84 -23.49
C ASN A 308 44.54 13.18 -22.25
N LYS A 309 45.77 13.60 -22.49
CA LYS A 309 46.78 13.99 -21.49
C LYS A 309 47.37 15.37 -21.77
N SER A 310 46.79 16.15 -22.68
CA SER A 310 47.28 17.49 -23.01
C SER A 310 47.12 18.44 -21.81
N ASP A 311 48.11 19.30 -21.61
CA ASP A 311 48.04 20.40 -20.64
C ASP A 311 47.29 21.62 -21.20
N ASP A 312 47.29 21.77 -22.53
CA ASP A 312 46.69 22.89 -23.24
C ASP A 312 45.26 22.59 -23.70
N VAL A 313 44.91 21.33 -23.95
CA VAL A 313 43.56 20.92 -24.35
C VAL A 313 42.95 20.00 -23.31
N THR A 314 41.84 20.41 -22.70
CA THR A 314 41.10 19.60 -21.71
C THR A 314 39.89 18.95 -22.37
N THR A 315 39.62 17.68 -22.06
CA THR A 315 38.39 17.01 -22.49
C THR A 315 37.62 16.43 -21.30
N ASP A 316 36.29 16.51 -21.31
CA ASP A 316 35.42 15.92 -20.28
C ASP A 316 34.17 15.33 -20.92
N PHE A 317 33.65 14.24 -20.36
CA PHE A 317 32.49 13.52 -20.90
C PHE A 317 31.38 13.38 -19.87
N VAL A 318 30.16 13.42 -20.36
CA VAL A 318 29.00 12.86 -19.69
C VAL A 318 28.30 11.94 -20.66
N ILE A 319 28.03 10.71 -20.23
CA ILE A 319 27.22 9.75 -20.98
C ILE A 319 26.15 9.23 -20.02
N ILE A 320 24.89 9.43 -20.37
CA ILE A 320 23.71 8.95 -19.65
C ILE A 320 22.92 8.10 -20.61
N GLN A 321 22.93 6.79 -20.42
CA GLN A 321 22.16 5.88 -21.25
C GLN A 321 20.74 5.71 -20.68
N LYS A 322 19.76 5.67 -21.57
CA LYS A 322 18.33 5.44 -21.32
C LYS A 322 18.10 4.15 -20.55
N LYS A 323 18.79 3.06 -20.89
CA LYS A 323 18.66 1.79 -20.17
C LYS A 323 19.59 1.79 -18.96
N SER A 324 19.03 2.14 -17.81
CA SER A 324 19.65 1.93 -16.50
C SER A 324 19.07 0.68 -15.82
N PHE A 325 19.93 -0.10 -15.16
CA PHE A 325 19.53 -1.29 -14.42
C PHE A 325 20.45 -1.54 -13.23
N LEU A 326 19.93 -2.26 -12.22
CA LEU A 326 20.68 -2.66 -11.04
C LEU A 326 21.12 -4.12 -11.20
N PHE A 327 22.43 -4.38 -11.08
CA PHE A 327 22.97 -5.73 -11.08
C PHE A 327 24.07 -5.85 -10.02
N LYS A 328 24.01 -6.86 -9.15
CA LYS A 328 24.98 -7.07 -8.05
C LYS A 328 25.29 -5.77 -7.25
N ASP A 329 24.25 -5.04 -6.86
CA ASP A 329 24.34 -3.84 -6.01
C ASP A 329 25.14 -2.67 -6.60
N ARG A 330 25.23 -2.62 -7.94
CA ARG A 330 25.78 -1.50 -8.69
C ARG A 330 24.86 -1.14 -9.85
N HIS A 331 24.79 0.15 -10.13
CA HIS A 331 24.04 0.67 -11.26
C HIS A 331 24.89 0.57 -12.52
N TYR A 332 24.29 0.04 -13.56
CA TYR A 332 24.87 -0.03 -14.89
C TYR A 332 23.95 0.66 -15.87
N GLN A 333 24.56 1.10 -16.96
CA GLN A 333 23.92 1.83 -18.03
C GLN A 333 24.32 1.17 -19.35
N LEU A 334 23.39 1.12 -20.29
CA LEU A 334 23.59 0.49 -21.59
C LEU A 334 22.85 1.30 -22.66
N GLY A 335 23.53 1.68 -23.74
CA GLY A 335 22.93 2.44 -24.83
C GLY A 335 23.93 2.73 -25.95
N GLY A 336 23.52 3.53 -26.93
CA GLY A 336 24.24 3.79 -28.19
C GLY A 336 25.21 4.96 -28.13
N ASP A 337 25.05 5.85 -27.16
CA ASP A 337 25.86 7.06 -27.05
C ASP A 337 27.30 6.75 -26.61
N LEU A 338 28.27 7.43 -27.22
CA LEU A 338 29.69 7.25 -26.91
C LEU A 338 30.51 8.53 -26.99
N CYS A 339 31.56 8.58 -26.18
CA CYS A 339 32.60 9.61 -26.22
C CYS A 339 33.97 8.95 -26.14
N VAL A 340 34.91 9.41 -26.97
CA VAL A 340 36.31 8.99 -26.97
C VAL A 340 37.18 10.22 -27.18
N SER A 341 38.32 10.31 -26.49
CA SER A 341 39.35 11.29 -26.83
C SER A 341 40.73 10.72 -26.58
N GLY A 342 41.73 11.25 -27.26
CA GLY A 342 43.12 10.84 -27.12
C GLY A 342 44.06 11.84 -27.78
N ASN A 343 45.36 11.68 -27.57
CA ASN A 343 46.37 12.50 -28.23
C ASN A 343 46.94 11.76 -29.43
N MET A 344 47.28 12.52 -30.46
CA MET A 344 47.88 12.07 -31.70
C MET A 344 49.06 12.98 -32.06
N LEU A 345 50.02 12.44 -32.80
CA LEU A 345 51.20 13.18 -33.25
C LEU A 345 51.27 13.10 -34.77
N PHE A 346 51.18 14.26 -35.44
CA PHE A 346 51.26 14.37 -36.91
C PHE A 346 52.47 15.22 -37.27
N ASN A 347 53.44 14.65 -37.97
CA ASN A 347 54.67 15.35 -38.37
C ASN A 347 55.33 16.17 -37.22
N GLY A 348 55.32 15.63 -36.00
CA GLY A 348 55.83 16.29 -34.79
C GLY A 348 54.90 17.29 -34.09
N GLN A 349 53.73 17.60 -34.64
CA GLN A 349 52.70 18.44 -34.02
C GLN A 349 51.69 17.61 -33.24
N ARG A 350 51.36 18.04 -32.02
CA ARG A 350 50.38 17.35 -31.17
C ARG A 350 48.96 17.80 -31.48
N PHE A 351 48.09 16.83 -31.64
CA PHE A 351 46.66 17.05 -31.81
C PHE A 351 45.89 16.25 -30.76
N THR A 352 44.83 16.84 -30.23
CA THR A 352 43.82 16.14 -29.44
C THR A 352 42.70 15.67 -30.36
N LEU A 353 42.54 14.36 -30.47
CA LEU A 353 41.41 13.71 -31.11
C LEU A 353 40.22 13.68 -30.13
N PHE A 354 39.04 14.00 -30.62
CA PHE A 354 37.80 13.71 -29.92
C PHE A 354 36.75 13.11 -30.87
N PHE A 355 35.92 12.24 -30.31
CA PHE A 355 34.77 11.67 -30.96
C PHE A 355 33.59 11.70 -30.01
N ASN A 356 32.46 12.20 -30.47
CA ASN A 356 31.17 12.06 -29.81
C ASN A 356 30.16 11.55 -30.85
N GLY A 357 29.33 10.58 -30.47
CA GLY A 357 28.38 9.99 -31.41
C GLY A 357 27.31 9.15 -30.74
N ASP A 358 26.35 8.74 -31.56
CA ASP A 358 25.21 7.90 -31.19
C ASP A 358 25.04 6.78 -32.22
N ALA A 359 25.11 5.55 -31.72
CA ALA A 359 24.85 4.34 -32.49
C ALA A 359 23.36 3.99 -32.53
N MET A 360 22.82 3.90 -33.75
CA MET A 360 21.42 3.58 -34.00
C MET A 360 21.00 2.27 -33.34
N GLY A 361 19.89 2.34 -32.60
CA GLY A 361 19.22 1.18 -32.03
C GLY A 361 18.93 1.38 -30.54
N LYS A 362 18.01 0.61 -29.98
CA LYS A 362 17.66 0.72 -28.56
C LYS A 362 18.38 -0.34 -27.74
N SER A 363 18.91 0.06 -26.58
CA SER A 363 19.56 -0.83 -25.60
C SER A 363 20.72 -1.64 -26.21
N VAL A 364 20.56 -2.94 -26.45
CA VAL A 364 21.66 -3.84 -26.87
C VAL A 364 22.15 -3.53 -28.28
N GLN A 365 21.27 -3.14 -29.21
CA GLN A 365 21.67 -2.85 -30.58
C GLN A 365 22.57 -1.60 -30.65
N GLY A 366 22.13 -0.50 -30.02
CA GLY A 366 22.95 0.72 -29.91
C GLY A 366 24.26 0.44 -29.17
N ALA A 367 24.19 -0.30 -28.06
CA ALA A 367 25.38 -0.73 -27.32
C ALA A 367 26.36 -1.56 -28.17
N GLY A 368 25.85 -2.41 -29.06
CA GLY A 368 26.66 -3.15 -30.03
C GLY A 368 27.40 -2.21 -30.97
N GLY A 369 26.74 -1.18 -31.51
CA GLY A 369 27.38 -0.19 -32.37
C GLY A 369 28.41 0.67 -31.65
N ALA A 370 28.11 1.10 -30.42
CA ALA A 370 29.07 1.80 -29.59
C ALA A 370 30.30 0.94 -29.23
N LEU A 371 30.12 -0.37 -29.00
CA LEU A 371 31.21 -1.31 -28.77
C LEU A 371 32.12 -1.42 -30.01
N VAL A 372 31.53 -1.57 -31.20
CA VAL A 372 32.26 -1.66 -32.47
C VAL A 372 33.02 -0.36 -32.74
N MET A 373 32.34 0.78 -32.68
CA MET A 373 32.94 2.11 -32.92
C MET A 373 34.05 2.41 -31.91
N GLY A 374 33.79 2.15 -30.62
CA GLY A 374 34.78 2.31 -29.57
C GLY A 374 36.02 1.45 -29.81
N THR A 375 35.86 0.21 -30.29
CA THR A 375 36.99 -0.68 -30.60
C THR A 375 37.83 -0.13 -31.75
N VAL A 376 37.18 0.34 -32.82
CA VAL A 376 37.86 0.91 -34.00
C VAL A 376 38.64 2.17 -33.60
N LEU A 377 38.00 3.13 -32.94
CA LEU A 377 38.64 4.37 -32.50
C LEU A 377 39.80 4.12 -31.53
N ASN A 378 39.65 3.22 -30.57
CA ASN A 378 40.74 2.88 -29.65
C ASN A 378 41.92 2.21 -30.37
N SER A 379 41.65 1.35 -31.35
CA SER A 379 42.69 0.74 -32.17
C SER A 379 43.45 1.80 -32.98
N ILE A 380 42.72 2.75 -33.59
CA ILE A 380 43.29 3.88 -34.32
C ILE A 380 44.17 4.75 -33.41
N ILE A 381 43.66 5.15 -32.24
CA ILE A 381 44.41 5.95 -31.25
C ILE A 381 45.66 5.18 -30.79
N ALA A 382 45.54 3.90 -30.45
CA ALA A 382 46.67 3.11 -29.96
C ALA A 382 47.79 2.95 -31.01
N ARG A 383 47.44 2.86 -32.30
CA ARG A 383 48.42 2.81 -33.41
C ARG A 383 49.24 4.10 -33.52
N SER A 384 48.69 5.24 -33.12
CA SER A 384 49.38 6.54 -33.13
C SER A 384 50.06 6.87 -31.78
N ALA A 385 49.39 6.60 -30.66
CA ALA A 385 49.85 6.96 -29.32
C ALA A 385 50.88 5.97 -28.73
N GLY A 386 50.97 4.74 -29.24
CA GLY A 386 51.99 3.77 -28.82
C GLY A 386 53.40 4.20 -29.24
N ASN A 387 54.19 4.71 -28.29
CA ASN A 387 55.60 5.15 -28.43
C ASN A 387 55.85 6.53 -29.09
N ASP A 388 54.97 7.52 -28.94
CA ASP A 388 55.14 8.85 -29.56
C ASP A 388 55.40 8.76 -31.07
N ARG A 389 54.79 7.77 -31.72
CA ARG A 389 55.01 7.51 -33.14
C ARG A 389 54.32 8.61 -33.93
N SER A 390 55.12 9.50 -34.51
CA SER A 390 54.64 10.50 -35.45
C SER A 390 54.03 9.81 -36.67
N LEU A 391 52.82 10.22 -37.02
CA LEU A 391 52.18 9.84 -38.27
C LEU A 391 52.72 10.73 -39.39
N ASP A 392 53.29 10.10 -40.41
CA ASP A 392 53.85 10.75 -41.60
C ASP A 392 52.75 11.01 -42.65
N VAL A 393 51.63 11.61 -42.22
CA VAL A 393 50.48 11.94 -43.05
C VAL A 393 49.89 13.27 -42.59
N ALA A 394 49.30 14.03 -43.51
CA ALA A 394 48.60 15.26 -43.16
C ALA A 394 47.32 14.96 -42.34
N PRO A 395 46.98 15.78 -41.33
CA PRO A 395 45.77 15.57 -40.50
C PRO A 395 44.47 15.42 -41.32
N GLU A 396 44.32 16.18 -42.40
CA GLU A 396 43.16 16.14 -43.30
C GLU A 396 43.07 14.82 -44.06
N GLN A 397 44.21 14.34 -44.56
CA GLN A 397 44.29 13.06 -45.25
C GLN A 397 43.98 11.93 -44.28
N TRP A 398 44.51 11.99 -43.06
CA TRP A 398 44.24 11.00 -42.03
C TRP A 398 42.75 10.97 -41.62
N LEU A 399 42.09 12.13 -41.51
CA LEU A 399 40.65 12.20 -41.23
C LEU A 399 39.83 11.52 -42.33
N ARG A 400 40.21 11.71 -43.60
CA ARG A 400 39.56 11.05 -44.74
C ARG A 400 39.75 9.54 -44.70
N GLU A 401 40.99 9.07 -44.54
CA GLU A 401 41.29 7.63 -44.46
C GLU A 401 40.58 6.96 -43.28
N THR A 402 40.52 7.65 -42.13
CA THR A 402 39.80 7.19 -40.95
C THR A 402 38.29 7.13 -41.17
N TYR A 403 37.71 8.14 -41.82
CA TYR A 403 36.31 8.13 -42.20
C TYR A 403 36.01 6.96 -43.14
N ASP A 404 36.83 6.72 -44.17
CA ASP A 404 36.64 5.62 -45.12
C ASP A 404 36.76 4.24 -44.44
N GLU A 405 37.68 4.07 -43.48
CA GLU A 405 37.82 2.85 -42.67
C GLU A 405 36.55 2.58 -41.86
N ILE A 406 36.05 3.59 -41.13
CA ILE A 406 34.83 3.48 -40.33
C ILE A 406 33.61 3.25 -41.23
N GLN A 407 33.47 4.03 -42.30
CA GLN A 407 32.36 3.95 -43.24
C GLN A 407 32.28 2.57 -43.88
N THR A 408 33.41 2.04 -44.37
CA THR A 408 33.48 0.69 -44.95
C THR A 408 33.06 -0.38 -43.95
N LEU A 409 33.55 -0.26 -42.71
CA LEU A 409 33.21 -1.20 -41.64
C LEU A 409 31.71 -1.16 -41.32
N PHE A 410 31.10 0.02 -41.18
CA PHE A 410 29.68 0.12 -40.87
C PHE A 410 28.76 -0.22 -42.06
N LEU A 411 29.19 0.02 -43.31
CA LEU A 411 28.48 -0.43 -44.51
C LEU A 411 28.36 -1.96 -44.55
N SER A 412 29.31 -2.69 -43.97
CA SER A 412 29.25 -4.16 -43.89
C SER A 412 28.08 -4.68 -43.03
N PHE A 413 27.46 -3.82 -42.20
CA PHE A 413 26.24 -4.16 -41.46
C PHE A 413 24.96 -4.00 -42.30
N ASP A 414 25.05 -3.60 -43.57
CA ASP A 414 23.93 -3.54 -44.52
C ASP A 414 22.71 -2.78 -43.98
N GLY A 415 22.96 -1.60 -43.39
CA GLY A 415 21.92 -0.74 -42.80
C GLY A 415 21.33 -1.24 -41.47
N ALA A 416 21.71 -2.42 -40.98
CA ALA A 416 21.28 -2.91 -39.66
C ALA A 416 21.84 -2.09 -38.50
N MET A 417 22.93 -1.35 -38.73
CA MET A 417 23.61 -0.52 -37.75
C MET A 417 24.24 0.68 -38.44
N MET A 418 24.01 1.86 -37.89
CA MET A 418 24.59 3.12 -38.35
C MET A 418 25.00 3.95 -37.14
N VAL A 419 25.97 4.83 -37.31
CA VAL A 419 26.45 5.70 -36.22
C VAL A 419 26.43 7.14 -36.71
N SER A 420 25.78 8.02 -35.96
CA SER A 420 26.02 9.46 -36.10
C SER A 420 27.21 9.85 -35.24
N GLY A 421 27.99 10.84 -35.66
CA GLY A 421 29.01 11.39 -34.77
C GLY A 421 29.86 12.50 -35.38
N ILE A 422 30.54 13.22 -34.50
CA ILE A 422 31.58 14.20 -34.83
C ILE A 422 32.94 13.61 -34.50
N LEU A 423 33.84 13.58 -35.49
CA LEU A 423 35.24 13.22 -35.32
C LEU A 423 36.09 14.47 -35.55
N GLY A 424 36.80 14.92 -34.52
CA GLY A 424 37.60 16.15 -34.56
C GLY A 424 39.06 15.94 -34.14
N LEU A 425 39.92 16.77 -34.73
CA LEU A 425 41.34 16.93 -34.41
C LEU A 425 41.59 18.40 -34.07
N LEU A 426 42.07 18.65 -32.85
CA LEU A 426 42.43 19.99 -32.40
C LEU A 426 43.95 20.08 -32.20
N ASN A 427 44.62 20.96 -32.94
CA ASN A 427 46.03 21.27 -32.74
C ASN A 427 46.23 21.93 -31.36
N GLU A 428 47.05 21.31 -30.51
CA GLU A 428 47.23 21.74 -29.12
C GLU A 428 47.99 23.08 -29.00
N GLU A 429 48.79 23.42 -30.02
CA GLU A 429 49.57 24.64 -30.02
C GLU A 429 48.83 25.80 -30.70
N SER A 430 48.39 25.58 -31.94
CA SER A 430 47.78 26.63 -32.78
C SER A 430 46.31 26.89 -32.49
N GLY A 431 45.57 25.90 -31.97
CA GLY A 431 44.11 25.98 -31.82
C GLY A 431 43.33 25.72 -33.11
N GLU A 432 43.99 25.24 -34.16
CA GLU A 432 43.33 24.81 -35.40
C GLU A 432 42.52 23.53 -35.16
N LEU A 433 41.22 23.61 -35.41
CA LEU A 433 40.29 22.50 -35.33
C LEU A 433 39.96 22.03 -36.75
N LEU A 434 40.12 20.73 -37.00
CA LEU A 434 39.64 20.03 -38.19
C LEU A 434 38.61 18.98 -37.76
N PHE A 435 37.43 18.94 -38.36
CA PHE A 435 36.43 17.95 -37.98
C PHE A 435 35.50 17.52 -39.12
N VAL A 436 34.88 16.36 -38.94
CA VAL A 436 33.80 15.85 -39.79
C VAL A 436 32.56 15.59 -38.94
N ASN A 437 31.40 15.94 -39.45
CA ASN A 437 30.11 15.71 -38.79
C ASN A 437 29.22 14.80 -39.65
N ALA A 438 28.99 13.57 -39.18
CA ALA A 438 28.18 12.55 -39.82
C ALA A 438 26.77 12.51 -39.20
N GLU A 439 25.90 13.44 -39.62
CA GLU A 439 24.51 13.65 -39.13
C GLU A 439 24.35 13.64 -37.60
N HIS A 440 25.30 14.23 -36.88
CA HIS A 440 25.23 14.44 -35.45
C HIS A 440 24.86 15.90 -35.14
N PRO A 441 24.27 16.23 -33.97
CA PRO A 441 24.05 17.62 -33.59
C PRO A 441 25.29 18.48 -33.75
N PHE A 442 25.08 19.69 -34.27
CA PHE A 442 26.14 20.63 -34.62
C PHE A 442 27.03 20.99 -33.42
N LEU A 443 28.30 21.22 -33.70
CA LEU A 443 29.32 21.58 -32.73
C LEU A 443 29.06 23.02 -32.23
N ILE A 444 29.14 23.20 -30.92
CA ILE A 444 28.84 24.47 -30.26
C ILE A 444 30.12 25.08 -29.70
N LEU A 445 30.36 26.34 -30.03
CA LEU A 445 31.39 27.17 -29.40
C LEU A 445 30.79 27.99 -28.27
N TYR A 446 31.40 27.92 -27.09
CA TYR A 446 31.17 28.82 -25.97
C TYR A 446 32.38 29.73 -25.78
N ARG A 447 32.18 31.03 -26.01
CA ARG A 447 33.20 32.08 -25.92
C ARG A 447 32.63 33.31 -25.22
N ASN A 448 33.36 33.84 -24.24
CA ASN A 448 33.01 35.09 -23.55
C ASN A 448 31.56 35.15 -23.01
N GLY A 449 31.01 34.02 -22.56
CA GLY A 449 29.65 33.96 -22.01
C GLY A 449 28.54 33.72 -23.04
N GLN A 450 28.86 33.58 -24.32
CA GLN A 450 27.90 33.34 -25.40
C GLN A 450 28.14 31.97 -26.04
N ALA A 451 27.05 31.27 -26.38
CA ALA A 451 27.10 29.98 -27.08
C ALA A 451 26.51 30.09 -28.49
N GLN A 452 27.22 29.54 -29.49
CA GLN A 452 26.79 29.53 -30.89
C GLN A 452 27.22 28.24 -31.60
N PHE A 453 26.48 27.83 -32.63
CA PHE A 453 26.91 26.74 -33.52
C PHE A 453 28.05 27.22 -34.43
N ILE A 454 28.98 26.32 -34.80
CA ILE A 454 30.07 26.64 -35.72
C ILE A 454 29.97 25.91 -37.07
N ASP A 455 29.20 24.84 -37.13
CA ASP A 455 28.69 24.22 -38.36
C ASP A 455 27.17 24.45 -38.47
N GLU A 456 26.71 24.82 -39.68
CA GLU A 456 25.30 25.15 -39.94
C GLU A 456 24.67 24.28 -41.04
N GLU A 457 25.47 23.46 -41.73
CA GLU A 457 25.03 22.61 -42.84
C GLU A 457 25.52 21.17 -42.66
N LEU A 458 24.64 20.24 -43.03
CA LEU A 458 24.90 18.81 -42.92
C LEU A 458 25.65 18.33 -44.16
N THR A 459 26.92 17.96 -43.98
CA THR A 459 27.85 17.68 -45.09
C THR A 459 28.09 16.19 -45.33
N LEU A 460 27.79 15.33 -44.36
CA LEU A 460 27.99 13.87 -44.47
C LEU A 460 26.77 13.12 -43.93
N ARG A 461 26.53 11.92 -44.47
CA ARG A 461 25.58 10.94 -43.91
C ARG A 461 26.19 10.20 -42.72
N LYS A 462 25.35 9.52 -41.94
CA LYS A 462 25.80 8.65 -40.83
C LYS A 462 26.77 7.60 -41.33
N PHE A 463 27.72 7.21 -40.47
CA PHE A 463 28.60 6.08 -40.74
C PHE A 463 27.76 4.82 -40.99
N GLY A 464 28.05 4.13 -42.08
CA GLY A 464 27.30 2.95 -42.56
C GLY A 464 26.11 3.27 -43.47
N SER A 465 25.84 4.55 -43.75
CA SER A 465 24.81 4.94 -44.72
C SER A 465 25.44 5.22 -46.09
N PRO A 466 24.94 4.63 -47.19
CA PRO A 466 25.35 5.04 -48.54
C PRO A 466 25.14 6.54 -48.73
N SER A 467 26.17 7.25 -49.20
CA SER A 467 26.15 8.71 -49.33
C SER A 467 26.40 9.11 -50.78
N GLU A 468 25.55 10.00 -51.28
CA GLU A 468 25.73 10.73 -52.55
C GLU A 468 26.59 12.00 -52.35
N LEU A 469 26.85 12.38 -51.09
CA LEU A 469 27.61 13.59 -50.73
C LEU A 469 29.12 13.31 -50.78
N ASP A 470 29.87 14.27 -51.34
CA ASP A 470 31.32 14.26 -51.32
C ASP A 470 31.86 14.46 -49.89
N PHE A 471 32.98 13.81 -49.58
CA PHE A 471 33.59 13.95 -48.27
C PHE A 471 34.15 15.35 -48.03
N PHE A 472 33.75 15.95 -46.91
CA PHE A 472 34.04 17.33 -46.53
C PHE A 472 34.60 17.43 -45.11
N ILE A 473 35.65 18.24 -44.94
CA ILE A 473 36.27 18.54 -43.63
C ILE A 473 36.00 20.01 -43.30
N HIS A 474 35.45 20.24 -42.12
CA HIS A 474 35.28 21.58 -41.55
C HIS A 474 36.57 22.02 -40.86
N SER A 475 36.90 23.31 -40.98
CA SER A 475 38.04 23.93 -40.31
C SER A 475 37.59 25.14 -39.48
N PHE A 476 38.08 25.28 -38.26
CA PHE A 476 37.78 26.40 -37.37
C PHE A 476 39.00 26.78 -36.52
N GLN A 477 39.17 28.06 -36.23
CA GLN A 477 40.28 28.57 -35.42
C GLN A 477 39.82 28.94 -34.00
N LEU A 478 40.30 28.20 -33.00
CA LEU A 478 40.04 28.48 -31.59
C LEU A 478 40.98 29.57 -31.05
N GLN A 479 40.49 30.26 -30.01
CA GLN A 479 41.21 31.23 -29.19
C GLN A 479 41.38 30.67 -27.77
N PRO A 480 42.48 31.00 -27.07
CA PRO A 480 42.65 30.60 -25.68
C PRO A 480 41.45 30.99 -24.80
N GLY A 481 40.92 30.03 -24.06
CA GLY A 481 39.71 30.16 -23.24
C GLY A 481 38.43 29.68 -23.91
N ASP A 482 38.47 29.29 -25.19
CA ASP A 482 37.32 28.71 -25.88
C ASP A 482 36.98 27.33 -25.36
N VAL A 483 35.67 27.03 -25.38
CA VAL A 483 35.13 25.72 -25.04
C VAL A 483 34.22 25.25 -26.17
N LEU A 484 34.52 24.08 -26.72
CA LEU A 484 33.65 23.36 -27.63
C LEU A 484 32.78 22.37 -26.85
N ILE A 485 31.53 22.27 -27.27
CA ILE A 485 30.57 21.27 -26.77
C ILE A 485 30.01 20.51 -27.97
N SER A 486 30.14 19.18 -27.92
CA SER A 486 29.60 18.23 -28.89
C SER A 486 28.67 17.25 -28.16
N GLY A 487 27.62 16.77 -28.80
CA GLY A 487 26.66 15.84 -28.20
C GLY A 487 25.22 16.27 -28.33
N SER A 488 24.32 15.59 -27.61
CA SER A 488 22.88 15.75 -27.79
C SER A 488 22.46 17.21 -27.53
N ASP A 489 21.80 17.82 -28.52
CA ASP A 489 21.24 19.18 -28.43
C ASP A 489 19.90 19.21 -27.67
N GLY A 490 19.41 18.05 -27.25
CA GLY A 490 18.14 17.88 -26.53
C GLY A 490 16.92 18.12 -27.40
N LYS A 491 17.08 18.28 -28.72
CA LYS A 491 15.99 18.25 -29.69
C LYS A 491 15.52 16.80 -29.81
N ASP A 492 14.21 16.57 -29.80
CA ASP A 492 13.59 15.23 -29.87
C ASP A 492 13.89 14.28 -28.69
N ASP A 493 14.88 14.58 -27.84
CA ASP A 493 15.26 13.76 -26.67
C ASP A 493 14.76 14.29 -25.32
N LEU A 494 14.22 15.51 -25.29
CA LEU A 494 13.76 16.16 -24.07
C LEU A 494 12.24 16.38 -24.11
N ASN A 495 11.52 15.70 -23.22
CA ASN A 495 10.09 15.96 -23.01
C ASN A 495 9.92 17.15 -22.05
N LEU A 496 9.34 18.24 -22.55
CA LEU A 496 9.12 19.49 -21.79
C LEU A 496 7.86 19.45 -20.93
N ARG A 497 6.91 18.55 -21.22
CA ARG A 497 5.68 18.35 -20.44
C ARG A 497 5.45 16.88 -20.09
N PRO A 498 6.35 16.29 -19.29
CA PRO A 498 6.20 14.92 -18.83
C PRO A 498 4.98 14.81 -17.89
N GLY A 499 4.12 13.82 -18.17
CA GLY A 499 2.89 13.56 -17.40
C GLY A 499 1.58 13.99 -18.09
N GLU A 500 1.64 14.68 -19.23
CA GLU A 500 0.47 14.87 -20.12
C GLU A 500 0.24 13.61 -20.97
N THR A 501 -1.00 13.41 -21.45
CA THR A 501 -1.37 12.25 -22.30
C THR A 501 -0.59 12.21 -23.62
N VAL A 502 -0.12 13.36 -24.09
CA VAL A 502 0.73 13.48 -25.28
C VAL A 502 2.04 14.13 -24.86
N PRO A 503 3.20 13.47 -25.06
CA PRO A 503 4.49 14.06 -24.73
C PRO A 503 4.77 15.26 -25.64
N GLN A 504 5.23 16.37 -25.04
CA GLN A 504 5.68 17.54 -25.79
C GLN A 504 7.20 17.49 -25.93
N MET A 505 7.67 16.90 -27.03
CA MET A 505 9.09 16.83 -27.32
C MET A 505 9.63 18.21 -27.69
N ASN A 506 10.83 18.52 -27.18
CA ASN A 506 11.52 19.75 -27.51
C ASN A 506 11.84 19.78 -29.01
N GLN A 507 11.38 20.84 -29.70
CA GLN A 507 11.68 21.10 -31.10
C GLN A 507 12.68 22.27 -31.26
N ASP A 508 13.00 22.98 -30.18
CA ASP A 508 13.95 24.09 -30.16
C ASP A 508 15.37 23.58 -29.93
N TYR A 509 16.10 23.37 -31.02
CA TYR A 509 17.52 23.00 -30.98
C TYR A 509 18.43 24.09 -30.40
N ARG A 510 17.94 25.34 -30.24
CA ARG A 510 18.70 26.42 -29.58
C ARG A 510 18.57 26.41 -28.06
N LEU A 511 17.73 25.54 -27.49
CA LEU A 511 17.60 25.40 -26.04
C LEU A 511 18.94 25.06 -25.38
N ILE A 512 19.75 24.19 -26.02
CA ILE A 512 21.06 23.79 -25.51
C ILE A 512 22.02 24.98 -25.37
N LEU A 513 21.97 25.96 -26.28
CA LEU A 513 22.80 27.17 -26.22
C LEU A 513 22.53 27.94 -24.92
N LYS A 514 21.25 28.15 -24.58
CA LYS A 514 20.83 28.81 -23.33
C LYS A 514 21.28 28.03 -22.10
N ILE A 515 21.26 26.71 -22.16
CA ILE A 515 21.72 25.84 -21.06
C ILE A 515 23.23 25.97 -20.87
N ILE A 516 24.00 26.00 -21.96
CA ILE A 516 25.46 26.19 -21.95
C ILE A 516 25.81 27.55 -21.34
N GLU A 517 25.18 28.62 -21.80
CA GLU A 517 25.39 29.98 -21.29
C GLU A 517 25.10 30.08 -19.79
N LYS A 518 23.94 29.57 -19.36
CA LYS A 518 23.55 29.54 -17.93
C LYS A 518 24.53 28.73 -17.07
N SER A 519 25.07 27.66 -17.64
CA SER A 519 26.00 26.76 -16.95
C SER A 519 27.46 27.19 -17.07
N LYS A 520 27.73 28.24 -17.85
CA LYS A 520 29.08 28.71 -18.21
C LYS A 520 29.96 27.62 -18.81
N GLY A 521 29.37 26.74 -19.62
CA GLY A 521 30.08 25.60 -20.23
C GLY A 521 30.57 24.52 -19.25
N ASN A 522 30.09 24.47 -18.01
CA ASN A 522 30.40 23.39 -17.06
C ASN A 522 29.42 22.22 -17.22
N LEU A 523 29.92 21.02 -17.54
CA LEU A 523 29.09 19.85 -17.85
C LEU A 523 28.16 19.44 -16.71
N ARG A 524 28.68 19.40 -15.48
CA ARG A 524 27.89 19.04 -14.30
C ARG A 524 26.69 19.96 -14.08
N ARG A 525 26.85 21.26 -14.30
CA ARG A 525 25.75 22.25 -14.22
C ARG A 525 24.80 22.15 -15.41
N MET A 526 25.32 21.85 -16.60
CA MET A 526 24.50 21.65 -17.81
C MET A 526 23.53 20.49 -17.61
N VAL A 527 24.02 19.32 -17.19
CA VAL A 527 23.20 18.13 -16.97
C VAL A 527 22.12 18.37 -15.91
N LYS A 528 22.47 19.01 -14.79
CA LYS A 528 21.48 19.40 -13.78
C LYS A 528 20.40 20.34 -14.34
N SER A 529 20.79 21.24 -15.25
CA SER A 529 19.86 22.15 -15.91
C SER A 529 18.96 21.42 -16.90
N ILE A 530 19.48 20.46 -17.66
CA ILE A 530 18.70 19.60 -18.58
C ILE A 530 17.60 18.86 -17.79
N PHE A 531 17.97 18.17 -16.70
CA PHE A 531 17.00 17.51 -15.80
C PHE A 531 16.07 18.48 -15.07
N ALA A 532 16.36 19.79 -15.06
CA ALA A 532 15.47 20.82 -14.53
C ALA A 532 14.43 21.28 -15.55
N VAL A 533 14.77 21.25 -16.84
CA VAL A 533 13.90 21.70 -17.94
C VAL A 533 12.89 20.64 -18.36
N GLY A 534 13.29 19.36 -18.45
CA GLY A 534 12.41 18.30 -18.92
C GLY A 534 12.84 16.90 -18.52
N GLU A 535 12.09 15.88 -18.96
CA GLU A 535 12.43 14.45 -18.83
C GLU A 535 13.24 14.01 -20.05
N ILE A 536 14.44 13.44 -19.82
CA ILE A 536 15.24 12.84 -20.89
C ILE A 536 14.56 11.54 -21.32
N THR A 537 14.26 11.42 -22.60
CA THR A 537 13.56 10.26 -23.16
C THR A 537 14.46 9.28 -23.90
N ASP A 538 15.70 9.66 -24.23
CA ASP A 538 16.68 8.78 -24.88
C ASP A 538 18.08 8.86 -24.24
N ASP A 539 19.09 8.28 -24.89
CA ASP A 539 20.49 8.41 -24.48
C ASP A 539 20.93 9.90 -24.56
N LEU A 540 21.85 10.32 -23.68
CA LEU A 540 22.39 11.67 -23.65
C LEU A 540 23.90 11.59 -23.51
N SER A 541 24.62 12.17 -24.46
CA SER A 541 26.06 12.35 -24.38
C SER A 541 26.43 13.81 -24.58
N LEU A 542 27.40 14.26 -23.79
CA LEU A 542 27.99 15.59 -23.89
C LEU A 542 29.49 15.45 -23.76
N LEU A 543 30.20 15.91 -24.78
CA LEU A 543 31.64 16.01 -24.84
C LEU A 543 32.05 17.48 -24.82
N ARG A 544 32.95 17.82 -23.92
CA ARG A 544 33.51 19.16 -23.77
C ARG A 544 34.98 19.15 -24.18
N VAL A 545 35.41 20.12 -24.97
CA VAL A 545 36.82 20.37 -25.31
C VAL A 545 37.18 21.81 -24.99
N GLY A 546 38.05 22.04 -24.01
CA GLY A 546 38.55 23.38 -23.65
C GLY A 546 39.94 23.62 -24.24
N PHE A 547 40.15 24.75 -24.90
CA PHE A 547 41.45 25.14 -25.45
C PHE A 547 42.10 26.23 -24.60
N LYS A 548 43.25 25.92 -24.01
CA LYS A 548 44.07 26.78 -23.13
C LYS A 548 43.20 27.50 -22.11
N GLU A 549 42.44 26.72 -21.34
CA GLU A 549 41.41 27.19 -20.42
C GLU A 549 41.83 27.04 -18.93
N PRO A 550 42.33 28.10 -18.27
CA PRO A 550 42.83 27.99 -16.89
C PRO A 550 41.73 27.74 -15.85
N ALA A 551 40.48 28.09 -16.18
CA ALA A 551 39.33 27.96 -15.29
C ALA A 551 38.89 26.50 -15.09
N HIS A 552 39.17 25.62 -16.06
CA HIS A 552 38.76 24.21 -16.04
C HIS A 552 39.23 23.48 -14.78
N LYS A 553 40.51 23.63 -14.41
CA LYS A 553 41.14 22.96 -13.26
C LYS A 553 40.54 23.33 -11.89
N ARG A 554 39.65 24.34 -11.82
CA ARG A 554 39.10 24.86 -10.56
C ARG A 554 37.71 24.30 -10.23
N GLU A 555 36.99 23.72 -11.18
CA GLU A 555 35.62 23.24 -10.98
C GLU A 555 35.46 21.78 -11.40
N PRO A 556 34.79 20.92 -10.60
CA PRO A 556 34.55 19.53 -10.97
C PRO A 556 33.58 19.45 -12.16
N GLN A 557 34.00 18.74 -13.21
CA GLN A 557 33.21 18.49 -14.42
C GLN A 557 32.43 17.17 -14.36
N ASP A 558 32.98 16.17 -13.67
CA ASP A 558 32.45 14.80 -13.64
C ASP A 558 31.12 14.66 -12.89
N LEU A 559 30.29 13.73 -13.38
CA LEU A 559 29.12 13.21 -12.69
C LEU A 559 29.37 11.76 -12.30
N THR A 560 29.07 11.41 -11.04
CA THR A 560 29.08 10.01 -10.61
C THR A 560 27.81 9.31 -11.08
N ASP A 561 27.89 8.01 -11.35
CA ASP A 561 26.73 7.15 -11.68
C ASP A 561 25.60 7.33 -10.65
N ASP A 562 25.95 7.42 -9.35
CA ASP A 562 25.00 7.62 -8.26
C ASP A 562 24.28 8.98 -8.35
N LEU A 563 24.97 10.05 -8.74
CA LEU A 563 24.35 11.37 -8.89
C LEU A 563 23.41 11.40 -10.11
N ILE A 564 23.77 10.74 -11.21
CA ILE A 564 22.90 10.59 -12.38
C ILE A 564 21.62 9.84 -11.98
N TYR A 565 21.77 8.74 -11.24
CA TYR A 565 20.67 7.95 -10.74
C TYR A 565 19.70 8.77 -9.86
N GLU A 566 20.23 9.57 -8.92
CA GLU A 566 19.42 10.46 -8.08
C GLU A 566 18.69 11.54 -8.88
N LEU A 567 19.35 12.10 -9.92
CA LEU A 567 18.75 13.10 -10.80
C LEU A 567 17.60 12.50 -11.63
N GLN A 568 17.76 11.28 -12.16
CA GLN A 568 16.71 10.56 -12.89
C GLN A 568 15.48 10.29 -11.99
N ILE A 569 15.69 9.77 -10.77
CA ILE A 569 14.60 9.57 -9.80
C ILE A 569 13.88 10.90 -9.52
N SER A 570 14.65 11.93 -9.19
CA SER A 570 14.11 13.25 -8.82
C SER A 570 13.32 13.88 -9.97
N ASN A 571 13.79 13.71 -11.21
CA ASN A 571 13.13 14.17 -12.41
C ASN A 571 11.79 13.46 -12.61
N HIS A 572 11.75 12.11 -12.63
CA HIS A 572 10.50 11.36 -12.76
C HIS A 572 9.49 11.69 -11.65
N ILE A 573 9.94 11.87 -10.41
CA ILE A 573 9.09 12.26 -9.29
C ILE A 573 8.50 13.66 -9.49
N ARG A 574 9.33 14.64 -9.88
CA ARG A 574 8.87 16.02 -10.17
C ARG A 574 7.81 16.04 -11.27
N ASN A 575 8.00 15.16 -12.24
CA ASN A 575 7.16 15.02 -13.43
C ASN A 575 5.95 14.10 -13.23
N ARG A 576 5.70 13.62 -12.00
CA ARG A 576 4.60 12.70 -11.65
C ARG A 576 4.63 11.35 -12.37
N SER A 577 5.75 10.99 -12.99
CA SER A 577 6.01 9.68 -13.62
C SER A 577 6.41 8.64 -12.56
N PHE A 578 5.52 8.36 -11.59
CA PHE A 578 5.85 7.55 -10.41
C PHE A 578 6.19 6.09 -10.72
N SER A 579 5.57 5.50 -11.74
CA SER A 579 5.85 4.13 -12.17
C SER A 579 7.29 3.98 -12.68
N LYS A 580 7.73 4.88 -13.58
CA LYS A 580 9.12 4.91 -14.06
C LYS A 580 10.13 5.09 -12.93
N ALA A 581 9.83 5.97 -11.97
CA ALA A 581 10.67 6.13 -10.78
C ALA A 581 10.75 4.83 -9.94
N LEU A 582 9.64 4.11 -9.77
CA LEU A 582 9.60 2.84 -9.05
C LEU A 582 10.39 1.74 -9.76
N ASP A 583 10.32 1.68 -11.09
CA ASP A 583 11.07 0.73 -11.91
C ASP A 583 12.58 0.96 -11.79
N LEU A 584 13.00 2.23 -11.82
CA LEU A 584 14.40 2.62 -11.62
C LEU A 584 14.90 2.26 -10.20
N MET A 585 14.00 2.28 -9.22
CA MET A 585 14.28 1.91 -7.82
C MET A 585 14.05 0.41 -7.54
N GLU A 586 13.77 -0.42 -8.55
CA GLU A 586 13.51 -1.86 -8.38
C GLU A 586 14.81 -2.66 -8.15
N GLY A 587 14.79 -3.62 -7.21
CA GLY A 587 15.97 -4.43 -6.84
C GLY A 587 16.09 -4.75 -5.35
N PRO A 588 16.87 -5.79 -4.97
CA PRO A 588 17.05 -6.19 -3.58
C PRO A 588 17.91 -5.18 -2.77
N SER A 589 17.22 -4.40 -1.94
CA SER A 589 17.49 -4.24 -0.50
C SER A 589 18.74 -3.50 0.02
N GLU A 590 19.96 -3.61 -0.50
CA GLU A 590 21.12 -3.35 0.39
C GLU A 590 21.89 -2.03 0.20
N LYS A 591 21.62 -1.26 -0.87
CA LYS A 591 22.11 0.13 -1.01
C LYS A 591 21.01 1.17 -1.12
N GLN A 592 19.78 0.84 -0.70
CA GLN A 592 18.73 1.84 -0.66
C GLN A 592 19.00 2.78 0.50
N SER A 593 19.71 3.88 0.20
CA SER A 593 19.88 5.00 1.13
C SER A 593 18.53 5.40 1.72
N PRO A 594 18.50 6.01 2.92
CA PRO A 594 17.26 6.53 3.49
C PRO A 594 16.47 7.35 2.45
N GLU A 595 17.16 8.14 1.62
CA GLU A 595 16.62 8.97 0.56
C GLU A 595 15.91 8.15 -0.54
N ILE A 596 16.55 7.10 -1.07
CA ILE A 596 15.95 6.23 -2.10
C ILE A 596 14.75 5.47 -1.52
N LEU A 597 14.86 4.95 -0.31
CA LEU A 597 13.74 4.28 0.38
C LEU A 597 12.55 5.23 0.56
N PHE A 598 12.82 6.48 0.93
CA PHE A 598 11.80 7.51 1.02
C PHE A 598 11.16 7.78 -0.34
N TYR A 599 11.95 7.98 -1.40
CA TYR A 599 11.41 8.22 -2.74
C TYR A 599 10.53 7.07 -3.23
N ARG A 600 10.95 5.83 -2.98
CA ARG A 600 10.15 4.63 -3.31
C ARG A 600 8.84 4.58 -2.52
N GLY A 601 8.91 4.86 -1.21
CA GLY A 601 7.74 4.99 -0.36
C GLY A 601 6.78 6.09 -0.83
N PHE A 602 7.33 7.26 -1.17
CA PHE A 602 6.59 8.41 -1.70
C PHE A 602 5.85 8.05 -3.01
N CYS A 603 6.51 7.42 -3.98
CA CYS A 603 5.87 6.99 -5.22
C CYS A 603 4.68 6.06 -4.95
N PHE A 604 4.82 5.09 -4.04
CA PHE A 604 3.70 4.22 -3.66
C PHE A 604 2.54 4.95 -2.97
N ILE A 605 2.81 6.04 -2.22
CA ILE A 605 1.74 6.89 -1.69
C ILE A 605 0.96 7.55 -2.82
N GLN A 606 1.66 8.07 -3.84
CA GLN A 606 1.01 8.70 -4.99
C GLN A 606 0.18 7.71 -5.81
N GLU A 607 0.64 6.46 -5.93
CA GLU A 607 -0.13 5.35 -6.50
C GLU A 607 -1.24 4.79 -5.58
N LYS A 608 -1.47 5.40 -4.41
CA LYS A 608 -2.44 4.94 -3.39
C LYS A 608 -2.19 3.53 -2.84
N ARG A 609 -0.97 3.01 -2.97
CA ARG A 609 -0.52 1.69 -2.50
C ARG A 609 0.10 1.78 -1.10
N TYR A 610 -0.71 2.18 -0.12
CA TYR A 610 -0.24 2.58 1.22
C TYR A 610 0.51 1.49 1.99
N LEU A 611 0.08 0.22 1.91
CA LEU A 611 0.78 -0.89 2.59
C LEU A 611 2.19 -1.11 2.04
N LYS A 612 2.35 -1.04 0.70
CA LYS A 612 3.68 -1.13 0.08
C LYS A 612 4.53 0.08 0.42
N ALA A 613 3.94 1.29 0.46
CA ALA A 613 4.64 2.49 0.89
C ALA A 613 5.23 2.34 2.31
N LEU A 614 4.43 1.84 3.26
CA LEU A 614 4.86 1.64 4.65
C LEU A 614 6.07 0.72 4.78
N LYS A 615 6.17 -0.34 3.96
CA LYS A 615 7.34 -1.23 3.94
C LYS A 615 8.64 -0.45 3.75
N TYR A 616 8.68 0.46 2.79
CA TYR A 616 9.89 1.22 2.47
C TYR A 616 10.10 2.42 3.39
N LEU A 617 9.03 3.13 3.75
CA LEU A 617 9.11 4.28 4.66
C LEU A 617 9.60 3.88 6.06
N THR A 618 9.11 2.74 6.58
CA THR A 618 9.57 2.23 7.89
C THR A 618 11.05 1.87 7.86
N ARG A 619 11.52 1.26 6.76
CA ARG A 619 12.95 0.96 6.58
C ARG A 619 13.79 2.23 6.47
N ALA A 620 13.31 3.27 5.79
CA ALA A 620 13.98 4.57 5.74
C ALA A 620 14.15 5.17 7.15
N ILE A 621 13.11 5.09 7.98
CA ILE A 621 13.11 5.56 9.37
C ILE A 621 14.05 4.72 10.24
N GLN A 622 14.13 3.41 10.03
CA GLN A 622 15.08 2.54 10.75
C GLN A 622 16.54 2.93 10.47
N LEU A 623 16.87 3.28 9.22
CA LEU A 623 18.22 3.73 8.86
C LEU A 623 18.48 5.17 9.32
N LYS A 624 17.45 6.03 9.31
CA LYS A 624 17.54 7.43 9.72
C LYS A 624 16.32 7.81 10.57
N PRO A 625 16.39 7.64 11.90
CA PRO A 625 15.26 7.86 12.81
C PRO A 625 14.69 9.28 12.80
N ASP A 626 15.53 10.28 12.55
CA ASP A 626 15.18 11.69 12.45
C ASP A 626 14.76 12.12 11.03
N TYR A 627 14.44 11.16 10.14
CA TYR A 627 14.09 11.50 8.77
C TYR A 627 12.68 12.05 8.63
N PHE A 628 12.55 13.37 8.81
CA PHE A 628 11.30 14.11 8.79
C PHE A 628 10.36 13.74 7.63
N ARG A 629 10.89 13.66 6.39
CA ARG A 629 10.07 13.31 5.21
C ARG A 629 9.49 11.91 5.33
N ALA A 630 10.27 10.91 5.74
CA ALA A 630 9.79 9.55 5.88
C ALA A 630 8.73 9.44 6.99
N LEU A 631 8.94 10.08 8.15
CA LEU A 631 7.97 10.15 9.25
C LEU A 631 6.64 10.78 8.81
N LYS A 632 6.70 11.94 8.14
CA LYS A 632 5.53 12.65 7.61
C LYS A 632 4.69 11.74 6.69
N TYR A 633 5.33 11.10 5.71
CA TYR A 633 4.64 10.28 4.73
C TYR A 633 4.20 8.91 5.28
N ALA A 634 4.90 8.33 6.26
CA ALA A 634 4.44 7.15 6.98
C ALA A 634 3.15 7.46 7.77
N GLY A 635 3.10 8.62 8.42
CA GLY A 635 1.88 9.12 9.06
C GLY A 635 0.73 9.32 8.07
N ILE A 636 0.98 9.87 6.86
CA ILE A 636 -0.03 9.98 5.79
C ILE A 636 -0.52 8.59 5.36
N ALA A 637 0.37 7.61 5.19
CA ALA A 637 0.00 6.25 4.81
C ALA A 637 -0.94 5.62 5.85
N HIS A 638 -0.58 5.73 7.14
CA HIS A 638 -1.41 5.24 8.24
C HIS A 638 -2.73 6.00 8.35
N TYR A 639 -2.73 7.32 8.11
CA TYR A 639 -3.95 8.12 8.05
C TYR A 639 -4.93 7.60 6.99
N ARG A 640 -4.42 7.34 5.77
CA ARG A 640 -5.21 6.79 4.66
C ARG A 640 -5.71 5.37 4.90
N LEU A 641 -4.95 4.57 5.66
CA LEU A 641 -5.35 3.23 6.09
C LEU A 641 -6.27 3.21 7.32
N GLY A 642 -6.62 4.37 7.91
CA GLY A 642 -7.43 4.44 9.12
C GLY A 642 -6.71 4.06 10.42
N ASN A 643 -5.39 3.84 10.36
CA ASN A 643 -4.55 3.47 11.50
C ASN A 643 -4.13 4.71 12.31
N LEU A 644 -5.11 5.37 12.93
CA LEU A 644 -4.94 6.70 13.51
C LEU A 644 -3.90 6.76 14.65
N ARG A 645 -3.78 5.72 15.50
CA ARG A 645 -2.78 5.69 16.59
C ARG A 645 -1.33 5.70 16.06
N LYS A 646 -1.08 4.91 15.01
CA LYS A 646 0.25 4.88 14.35
C LYS A 646 0.51 6.20 13.62
N CYS A 647 -0.52 6.79 13.00
CA CYS A 647 -0.44 8.11 12.39
C CYS A 647 0.00 9.18 13.40
N GLU A 648 -0.66 9.26 14.56
CA GLU A 648 -0.33 10.17 15.66
C GLU A 648 1.13 9.99 16.12
N SER A 649 1.55 8.75 16.36
CA SER A 649 2.93 8.45 16.77
C SER A 649 3.97 8.97 15.78
N TYR A 650 3.81 8.70 14.49
CA TYR A 650 4.74 9.18 13.46
C TYR A 650 4.70 10.70 13.28
N TRP A 651 3.53 11.32 13.35
CA TRP A 651 3.43 12.78 13.22
C TRP A 651 3.95 13.52 14.46
N ASN A 652 3.87 12.95 15.65
CA ASN A 652 4.54 13.51 16.84
C ASN A 652 6.06 13.51 16.70
N GLN A 653 6.63 12.41 16.21
CA GLN A 653 8.06 12.35 15.91
C GLN A 653 8.44 13.37 14.83
N ALA A 654 7.63 13.51 13.77
CA ALA A 654 7.86 14.50 12.72
C ALA A 654 7.79 15.95 13.25
N ARG A 655 6.83 16.27 14.13
CA ARG A 655 6.67 17.60 14.75
C ARG A 655 7.80 17.95 15.72
N ALA A 656 8.38 16.95 16.40
CA ALA A 656 9.56 17.18 17.23
C ALA A 656 10.77 17.68 16.41
N ILE A 657 10.84 17.34 15.12
CA ILE A 657 11.90 17.75 14.21
C ILE A 657 11.55 19.06 13.49
N ARG A 658 10.31 19.17 13.01
CA ARG A 658 9.79 20.38 12.34
C ARG A 658 8.35 20.64 12.80
N PRO A 659 8.17 21.53 13.79
CA PRO A 659 6.85 21.83 14.35
C PRO A 659 5.90 22.48 13.32
N ASP A 660 6.44 23.33 12.44
CA ASP A 660 5.67 24.24 11.57
C ASP A 660 5.34 23.64 10.18
N ASP A 661 5.15 22.31 10.09
CA ASP A 661 4.74 21.69 8.81
C ASP A 661 3.25 21.85 8.57
N SER A 662 2.90 22.70 7.59
CA SER A 662 1.51 23.07 7.26
C SER A 662 0.55 21.90 7.05
N LEU A 663 1.01 20.77 6.50
CA LEU A 663 0.17 19.60 6.27
C LEU A 663 -0.15 18.89 7.59
N ILE A 664 0.86 18.72 8.44
CA ILE A 664 0.66 18.11 9.75
C ILE A 664 -0.20 19.05 10.61
N GLU A 665 0.09 20.34 10.68
CA GLU A 665 -0.72 21.31 11.44
C GLU A 665 -2.20 21.31 11.04
N SER A 666 -2.48 21.26 9.73
CA SER A 666 -3.86 21.23 9.23
C SER A 666 -4.60 19.92 9.56
N LYS A 667 -3.91 18.78 9.53
CA LYS A 667 -4.53 17.45 9.65
C LYS A 667 -4.42 16.81 11.02
N TYR A 668 -3.45 17.22 11.84
CA TYR A 668 -3.23 16.67 13.17
C TYR A 668 -4.44 16.86 14.11
N PRO A 669 -5.11 18.04 14.17
CA PRO A 669 -6.31 18.21 14.98
C PRO A 669 -7.45 17.27 14.56
N GLU A 670 -7.59 16.99 13.26
CA GLU A 670 -8.57 16.04 12.73
C GLU A 670 -8.27 14.61 13.23
N VAL A 671 -7.00 14.19 13.22
CA VAL A 671 -6.57 12.89 13.72
C VAL A 671 -6.83 12.76 15.22
N ILE A 672 -6.49 13.78 16.02
CA ILE A 672 -6.76 13.78 17.46
C ILE A 672 -8.25 13.71 17.73
N LYS A 673 -9.08 14.53 17.08
CA LYS A 673 -10.54 14.48 17.24
C LYS A 673 -11.12 13.12 16.87
N ARG A 674 -10.60 12.47 15.82
CA ARG A 674 -11.04 11.12 15.43
C ARG A 674 -10.54 10.04 16.39
N LEU A 675 -9.34 10.19 16.96
CA LEU A 675 -8.81 9.32 18.01
C LEU A 675 -9.56 9.49 19.33
N GLU A 676 -9.92 10.72 19.71
CA GLU A 676 -10.78 11.00 20.86
C GLU A 676 -12.16 10.41 20.64
N ARG A 677 -12.77 10.58 19.46
CA ARG A 677 -14.02 9.89 19.13
C ARG A 677 -13.86 8.38 19.17
N GLN A 678 -12.76 7.83 18.67
CA GLN A 678 -12.47 6.39 18.77
C GLN A 678 -12.22 5.94 20.21
N LYS A 679 -11.59 6.75 21.06
CA LYS A 679 -11.41 6.48 22.49
C LYS A 679 -12.71 6.63 23.26
N VAL A 680 -13.60 7.52 22.84
CA VAL A 680 -14.96 7.62 23.38
C VAL A 680 -15.80 6.44 22.90
N LEU A 681 -15.63 5.97 21.66
CA LEU A 681 -16.30 4.77 21.13
C LEU A 681 -15.71 3.46 21.66
N LEU A 682 -14.40 3.40 21.91
CA LEU A 682 -13.68 2.24 22.45
C LEU A 682 -13.71 2.21 23.97
N GLY A 683 -13.69 3.37 24.62
CA GLY A 683 -13.98 3.55 26.03
C GLY A 683 -15.46 3.33 26.29
N ARG A 684 -16.35 3.68 25.36
CA ARG A 684 -17.70 3.10 25.32
C ARG A 684 -17.63 1.60 25.08
N LYS A 685 -16.84 1.03 24.15
CA LYS A 685 -16.72 -0.45 24.04
C LYS A 685 -16.09 -1.17 25.25
N GLN A 686 -15.21 -0.54 26.02
CA GLN A 686 -14.59 -1.09 27.24
C GLN A 686 -15.37 -0.74 28.51
N MET A 687 -16.33 0.18 28.42
CA MET A 687 -17.43 0.29 29.38
C MET A 687 -18.67 -0.50 28.92
N ASN A 688 -18.68 -1.00 27.67
CA ASN A 688 -19.70 -1.87 27.05
C ASN A 688 -19.16 -3.31 26.82
N GLU A 689 -18.06 -3.68 27.48
CA GLU A 689 -17.67 -5.03 27.87
C GLU A 689 -17.66 -5.04 29.39
#